data_AF-A0A7C1HG10-F1
#
_entry.id   AF-A0A7C1HG10-F1
#
_cell.length_a   1.000
_cell.length_b   1.000
_cell.length_c   1.000
_cell.angle_alpha   90.00
_cell.angle_beta   90.00
_cell.angle_gamma   90.00
#
_symmetry.space_group_name_H-M   'P 1'
#
loop_
_entity.id
_entity.type
_entity.pdbx_description
1 polymer ?
#
loop_
_entity_poly.entity_id
_entity_poly.type
_entity_poly.pdbx_seq_one_letter_code
_entity_poly.pdbx_strand_id
1 'polypeptide(L)'
;MYRTRMLTVMSVVVLICAPLATSFAGEMAGDPGLFGRWNLIPDKSSEISLYATLFLDVHLDGDDLVLIQQWGGPRRNYIDTLRLKVDGRENKIPVTHRVFPSNVFMGLSLPVDDFRLIKANWDDGGTTLRLEEQYQIRASQGFSPVTALHTISLAPNRETISYTIHRSTRTVGPEIKYMLKRDGLKEAYYMQLEDGWTIGGKLPEQVLLITLQGVANMQDPILYFIYPPNWPFTYTQAVFDFYKNERNYTFTELRTVEMALSRLKDRVSGYVVWDKEERTSLIVAFTVCGLEKTVAVSEELIPLVEKLGLPMVEDFRGKFTGMNDAEIYQWAYDRYWDRCSRDFIIWMGGEHGETMKPGVADWGIYNRAFFNDLSARPEDTEEYELANKMLSQQNPASMVMGWHSYKKDKERDHVKLCSSYGLRVEGLHTIPNLSFSSQVKATPGFQFKNNHNIKPGKTYKPKKKVYITCVQTDGLGIGAWLKPGRGEIPYAWEVIMNYYWMAPAMQEFFYSMATPNDYFIGCLSGPGYIYPKAVPPKKLPLLIEKARDLMEKLDLRVFEIMDYSEGATVEGNTELTREVVDAYYSGMPDAIGFLNGYAPAFTFTNRDGRPLISYDYYLSPTRSEQEAVVDLHELAAINKKRPYFLLVHVRESSDVKRVKEILDKLGNEFEVVPLDIFLKMAGEKPTFKERFLQR
;
A
#
# COMPACT_ATOMS: atom_id res chain seq x y z
N MET A 1 73.85 -7.00 -1.75
CA MET A 1 74.04 -6.83 -0.29
C MET A 1 72.82 -6.09 0.23
N TYR A 2 72.00 -6.49 1.19
CA TYR A 2 71.79 -7.69 2.03
C TYR A 2 70.27 -7.65 2.37
N ARG A 3 69.48 -8.67 1.99
CA ARG A 3 68.75 -9.64 2.86
C ARG A 3 68.05 -9.07 4.12
N THR A 4 66.77 -9.43 4.33
CA THR A 4 66.20 -10.32 5.39
C THR A 4 64.66 -10.35 5.24
N ARG A 5 64.03 -11.36 4.61
CA ARG A 5 63.42 -12.64 5.09
C ARG A 5 62.24 -12.55 6.09
N MET A 6 61.10 -13.05 5.59
CA MET A 6 59.78 -13.29 6.18
C MET A 6 59.76 -14.25 7.38
N LEU A 7 58.81 -14.01 8.30
CA LEU A 7 58.29 -15.00 9.26
C LEU A 7 56.87 -15.39 8.86
N THR A 8 56.64 -16.69 8.66
CA THR A 8 55.34 -17.35 8.57
C THR A 8 55.24 -18.28 9.77
N VAL A 9 54.25 -18.09 10.64
CA VAL A 9 53.99 -18.98 11.78
C VAL A 9 52.76 -19.82 11.47
N MET A 10 53.00 -21.11 11.23
CA MET A 10 52.01 -22.19 11.26
C MET A 10 51.35 -22.22 12.64
N SER A 11 50.02 -22.20 12.69
CA SER A 11 49.26 -22.59 13.89
C SER A 11 48.64 -23.97 13.68
N VAL A 12 48.89 -24.78 14.70
CA VAL A 12 48.64 -26.22 14.80
C VAL A 12 47.14 -26.51 14.86
N VAL A 13 46.69 -27.43 14.00
CA VAL A 13 45.37 -28.07 14.08
C VAL A 13 45.43 -29.09 15.22
N VAL A 14 44.75 -28.78 16.32
CA VAL A 14 44.52 -29.73 17.43
C VAL A 14 43.17 -30.41 17.18
N LEU A 15 43.23 -31.65 16.68
CA LEU A 15 42.11 -32.58 16.69
C LEU A 15 41.78 -32.91 18.15
N ILE A 16 40.67 -32.37 18.67
CA ILE A 16 40.03 -32.88 19.87
C ILE A 16 38.79 -33.63 19.43
N CYS A 17 38.90 -34.95 19.40
CA CYS A 17 37.77 -35.87 19.38
C CYS A 17 37.01 -35.70 20.70
N ALA A 18 35.95 -34.91 20.69
CA ALA A 18 34.89 -34.97 21.69
C ALA A 18 33.73 -35.80 21.11
N PRO A 19 33.12 -36.71 21.90
CA PRO A 19 32.17 -37.67 21.39
C PRO A 19 30.93 -36.96 20.87
N LEU A 20 30.43 -37.42 19.71
CA LEU A 20 29.03 -37.27 19.31
C LEU A 20 28.17 -37.92 20.40
N ALA A 21 27.91 -37.18 21.47
CA ALA A 21 26.71 -37.35 22.26
C ALA A 21 25.60 -36.74 21.43
N THR A 22 25.02 -37.56 20.56
CA THR A 22 23.67 -37.36 20.07
C THR A 22 22.78 -37.23 21.30
N SER A 23 22.46 -36.00 21.69
CA SER A 23 21.41 -35.71 22.65
C SER A 23 20.06 -36.03 22.00
N PHE A 24 19.73 -37.32 21.93
CA PHE A 24 18.37 -37.83 21.76
C PHE A 24 17.58 -37.59 23.06
N ALA A 25 17.39 -36.32 23.40
CA ALA A 25 16.58 -35.88 24.55
C ALA A 25 15.85 -34.55 24.24
N GLY A 26 15.46 -34.34 22.98
CA GLY A 26 14.79 -33.11 22.53
C GLY A 26 13.43 -33.29 21.85
N GLU A 27 12.95 -34.52 21.64
CA GLU A 27 11.73 -34.78 20.85
C GLU A 27 10.41 -34.75 21.65
N MET A 28 10.42 -34.44 22.95
CA MET A 28 9.21 -34.54 23.80
C MET A 28 8.62 -33.20 24.29
N ALA A 29 9.19 -32.05 23.92
CA ALA A 29 8.65 -30.74 24.31
C ALA A 29 7.98 -30.03 23.12
N GLY A 30 6.77 -29.50 23.32
CA GLY A 30 6.11 -28.66 22.31
C GLY A 30 6.91 -27.40 22.01
N ASP A 31 6.80 -26.90 20.77
CA ASP A 31 7.45 -25.65 20.37
C ASP A 31 6.89 -24.50 21.24
N PRO A 32 7.75 -23.74 21.95
CA PRO A 32 7.32 -22.63 22.78
C PRO A 32 6.47 -21.57 22.06
N GLY A 33 6.61 -21.48 20.73
CA GLY A 33 5.82 -20.63 19.87
C GLY A 33 4.33 -20.97 19.85
N LEU A 34 3.92 -22.20 20.20
CA LEU A 34 2.51 -22.58 20.34
C LEU A 34 1.89 -22.05 21.66
N PHE A 35 2.71 -21.78 22.67
CA PHE A 35 2.23 -21.31 23.96
C PHE A 35 1.75 -19.85 23.94
N GLY A 36 0.82 -19.56 24.84
CA GLY A 36 0.13 -18.30 24.98
C GLY A 36 -1.31 -18.35 24.47
N ARG A 37 -1.89 -17.15 24.33
CA ARG A 37 -3.30 -16.97 23.95
C ARG A 37 -3.44 -16.67 22.47
N TRP A 38 -4.47 -17.26 21.86
CA TRP A 38 -4.80 -17.18 20.45
C TRP A 38 -6.28 -16.85 20.27
N ASN A 39 -6.58 -15.99 19.29
CA ASN A 39 -7.91 -15.49 18.97
C ASN A 39 -8.33 -15.92 17.57
N LEU A 40 -9.57 -16.35 17.43
CA LEU A 40 -10.18 -16.69 16.16
C LEU A 40 -10.06 -15.56 15.11
N ILE A 41 -9.75 -15.94 13.88
CA ILE A 41 -9.96 -15.15 12.67
C ILE A 41 -11.26 -15.67 12.04
N PRO A 42 -12.40 -14.99 12.25
CA PRO A 42 -13.72 -15.55 11.88
C PRO A 42 -13.84 -15.88 10.39
N ASP A 43 -13.37 -15.00 9.52
CA ASP A 43 -13.52 -15.13 8.06
C ASP A 43 -12.71 -16.30 7.46
N LYS A 44 -11.75 -16.87 8.22
CA LYS A 44 -10.94 -18.04 7.82
C LYS A 44 -11.34 -19.32 8.57
N SER A 45 -12.45 -19.28 9.27
CA SER A 45 -12.83 -20.30 10.24
C SER A 45 -14.22 -20.87 9.96
N SER A 46 -14.46 -22.06 10.47
CA SER A 46 -15.77 -22.69 10.50
C SER A 46 -16.71 -21.86 11.36
N GLU A 47 -17.96 -21.81 10.93
CA GLU A 47 -18.99 -20.97 11.51
C GLU A 47 -19.28 -21.35 12.97
N ILE A 48 -19.30 -20.34 13.85
CA ILE A 48 -19.65 -20.43 15.27
C ILE A 48 -20.49 -19.21 15.72
N SER A 49 -21.48 -18.79 14.93
CA SER A 49 -22.24 -17.53 15.13
C SER A 49 -22.78 -17.33 16.53
N LEU A 50 -23.21 -18.41 17.22
CA LEU A 50 -23.70 -18.31 18.60
C LEU A 50 -22.66 -17.69 19.54
N TYR A 51 -21.38 -18.04 19.34
CA TYR A 51 -20.26 -17.59 20.17
C TYR A 51 -19.51 -16.42 19.55
N ALA A 52 -19.45 -16.33 18.22
CA ALA A 52 -18.71 -15.37 17.40
C ALA A 52 -17.18 -15.32 17.61
N THR A 53 -16.68 -15.79 18.75
CA THR A 53 -15.28 -15.77 19.15
C THR A 53 -14.87 -17.12 19.73
N LEU A 54 -13.62 -17.48 19.52
CA LEU A 54 -12.94 -18.61 20.15
C LEU A 54 -11.55 -18.14 20.57
N PHE A 55 -11.22 -18.38 21.83
CA PHE A 55 -9.88 -18.20 22.39
C PHE A 55 -9.29 -19.57 22.71
N LEU A 56 -8.02 -19.78 22.34
CA LEU A 56 -7.22 -20.90 22.83
C LEU A 56 -6.09 -20.35 23.70
N ASP A 57 -6.00 -20.82 24.93
CA ASP A 57 -4.83 -20.59 25.79
C ASP A 57 -4.09 -21.91 25.94
N VAL A 58 -2.82 -21.92 25.56
CA VAL A 58 -1.94 -23.09 25.63
C VAL A 58 -0.76 -22.74 26.52
N HIS A 59 -0.61 -23.41 27.65
CA HIS A 59 0.54 -23.21 28.55
C HIS A 59 0.88 -24.49 29.31
N LEU A 60 2.02 -24.47 30.01
CA LEU A 60 2.45 -25.56 30.89
C LEU A 60 2.17 -25.20 32.35
N ASP A 61 1.63 -26.14 33.12
CA ASP A 61 1.50 -26.09 34.57
C ASP A 61 2.29 -27.28 35.16
N GLY A 62 3.58 -27.04 35.44
CA GLY A 62 4.54 -28.13 35.68
C GLY A 62 4.83 -28.91 34.38
N ASP A 63 4.67 -30.24 34.43
CA ASP A 63 4.84 -31.13 33.28
C ASP A 63 3.55 -31.33 32.46
N ASP A 64 2.40 -30.83 32.96
CA ASP A 64 1.11 -30.99 32.32
C ASP A 64 0.85 -29.82 31.34
N LEU A 65 0.35 -30.15 30.16
CA LEU A 65 -0.16 -29.17 29.20
C LEU A 65 -1.58 -28.74 29.62
N VAL A 66 -1.78 -27.44 29.75
CA VAL A 66 -3.09 -26.83 29.95
C VAL A 66 -3.56 -26.21 28.64
N LEU A 67 -4.66 -26.73 28.10
CA LEU A 67 -5.35 -26.18 26.94
C LEU A 67 -6.73 -25.67 27.38
N ILE A 68 -6.94 -24.36 27.31
CA ILE A 68 -8.22 -23.72 27.60
C ILE A 68 -8.87 -23.29 26.29
N GLN A 69 -10.08 -23.77 26.02
CA GLN A 69 -10.90 -23.34 24.91
C GLN A 69 -12.05 -22.48 25.45
N GLN A 70 -11.98 -21.17 25.23
CA GLN A 70 -13.07 -20.25 25.60
C GLN A 70 -13.86 -19.87 24.35
N TRP A 71 -15.10 -20.33 24.29
CA TRP A 71 -16.06 -20.01 23.26
C TRP A 71 -16.93 -18.86 23.72
N GLY A 72 -16.92 -17.75 22.98
CA GLY A 72 -17.73 -16.58 23.28
C GLY A 72 -17.14 -15.61 24.32
N GLY A 73 -17.79 -14.43 24.38
CA GLY A 73 -17.39 -13.32 25.24
C GLY A 73 -18.14 -13.26 26.57
N PRO A 74 -18.05 -12.13 27.31
CA PRO A 74 -18.57 -12.01 28.68
C PRO A 74 -20.07 -12.28 28.85
N ARG A 75 -20.89 -12.03 27.83
CA ARG A 75 -22.36 -12.21 27.89
C ARG A 75 -22.80 -13.66 27.68
N ARG A 76 -22.01 -14.44 26.94
CA ARG A 76 -22.29 -15.83 26.59
C ARG A 76 -20.96 -16.51 26.36
N ASN A 77 -20.54 -17.30 27.34
CA ASN A 77 -19.31 -18.05 27.26
C ASN A 77 -19.54 -19.55 27.52
N TYR A 78 -18.62 -20.35 27.01
CA TYR A 78 -18.39 -21.72 27.43
C TYR A 78 -16.88 -21.94 27.48
N ILE A 79 -16.38 -22.47 28.58
CA ILE A 79 -14.95 -22.70 28.80
C ILE A 79 -14.74 -24.19 28.99
N ASP A 80 -13.90 -24.78 28.16
CA ASP A 80 -13.40 -26.15 28.32
C ASP A 80 -11.92 -26.09 28.68
N THR A 81 -11.51 -26.73 29.77
CA THR A 81 -10.13 -26.74 30.25
C THR A 81 -9.63 -28.18 30.28
N LEU A 82 -8.62 -28.46 29.47
CA LEU A 82 -7.95 -29.75 29.41
C LEU A 82 -6.61 -29.64 30.11
N ARG A 83 -6.38 -30.46 31.14
CA ARG A 83 -5.06 -30.70 31.72
C ARG A 83 -4.60 -32.07 31.23
N LEU A 84 -3.53 -32.09 30.45
CA LEU A 84 -3.13 -33.26 29.65
C LEU A 84 -1.65 -33.59 29.87
N LYS A 85 -1.37 -34.87 30.11
CA LYS A 85 -0.06 -35.45 29.87
C LYS A 85 0.09 -35.72 28.38
N VAL A 86 1.15 -35.18 27.79
CA VAL A 86 1.43 -35.27 26.35
C VAL A 86 2.46 -36.37 26.08
N ASP A 87 2.21 -37.56 26.64
CA ASP A 87 3.06 -38.76 26.55
C ASP A 87 2.38 -39.90 25.78
N GLY A 88 1.29 -39.60 25.07
CA GLY A 88 0.47 -40.54 24.31
C GLY A 88 -0.44 -41.45 25.15
N ARG A 89 -0.40 -41.36 26.48
CA ARG A 89 -1.30 -42.11 27.37
C ARG A 89 -2.66 -41.45 27.47
N GLU A 90 -3.64 -42.22 27.95
CA GLU A 90 -5.02 -41.75 28.09
C GLU A 90 -5.16 -40.80 29.28
N ASN A 91 -5.58 -39.58 28.99
CA ASN A 91 -6.04 -38.60 29.97
C ASN A 91 -7.55 -38.77 30.15
N LYS A 92 -8.00 -38.98 31.39
CA LYS A 92 -9.42 -39.10 31.72
C LYS A 92 -9.97 -37.76 32.18
N ILE A 93 -10.73 -37.09 31.32
CA ILE A 93 -11.24 -35.73 31.55
C ILE A 93 -12.74 -35.78 31.86
N PRO A 94 -13.22 -35.27 33.01
CA PRO A 94 -14.64 -35.28 33.34
C PRO A 94 -15.45 -34.35 32.42
N VAL A 95 -16.68 -34.76 32.10
CA VAL A 95 -17.67 -33.91 31.43
C VAL A 95 -18.45 -33.14 32.49
N THR A 96 -18.16 -31.85 32.63
CA THR A 96 -18.79 -30.98 33.64
C THR A 96 -19.96 -30.17 33.09
N HIS A 97 -20.16 -30.17 31.76
CA HIS A 97 -21.21 -29.40 31.11
C HIS A 97 -21.75 -30.12 29.88
N ARG A 98 -23.04 -29.90 29.57
CA ARG A 98 -23.74 -30.56 28.45
C ARG A 98 -23.42 -30.00 27.06
N VAL A 99 -22.64 -28.91 27.00
CA VAL A 99 -22.47 -28.11 25.76
C VAL A 99 -21.57 -28.85 24.79
N PHE A 100 -21.96 -28.81 23.51
CA PHE A 100 -21.16 -29.31 22.41
C PHE A 100 -20.78 -28.14 21.49
N PRO A 101 -19.67 -27.44 21.78
CA PRO A 101 -19.50 -26.04 21.36
C PRO A 101 -19.35 -25.86 19.84
N SER A 102 -18.75 -26.82 19.13
CA SER A 102 -18.62 -26.76 17.67
C SER A 102 -19.96 -26.99 16.93
N ASN A 103 -21.02 -27.41 17.62
CA ASN A 103 -22.30 -27.83 17.01
C ASN A 103 -23.51 -27.55 17.91
N VAL A 104 -23.59 -26.35 18.49
CA VAL A 104 -24.62 -25.92 19.44
C VAL A 104 -26.06 -25.95 18.92
N PHE A 105 -26.26 -25.96 17.59
CA PHE A 105 -27.58 -26.01 16.95
C PHE A 105 -28.06 -27.44 16.64
N MET A 106 -27.29 -28.47 17.00
CA MET A 106 -27.73 -29.86 16.91
C MET A 106 -28.44 -30.29 18.20
N GLY A 107 -29.40 -31.22 18.09
CA GLY A 107 -30.08 -31.85 19.22
C GLY A 107 -29.20 -32.85 19.98
N LEU A 108 -27.98 -32.45 20.31
CA LEU A 108 -26.93 -33.26 20.94
C LEU A 108 -26.50 -32.64 22.27
N SER A 109 -26.03 -33.48 23.20
CA SER A 109 -25.45 -33.01 24.45
C SER A 109 -24.36 -33.94 24.94
N LEU A 110 -23.33 -33.38 25.58
CA LEU A 110 -22.36 -34.19 26.31
C LEU A 110 -23.01 -34.70 27.62
N PRO A 111 -22.83 -35.98 27.98
CA PRO A 111 -23.33 -36.53 29.24
C PRO A 111 -22.54 -36.01 30.43
N VAL A 112 -23.15 -35.13 31.23
CA VAL A 112 -22.58 -34.69 32.50
C VAL A 112 -22.37 -35.91 33.40
N ASP A 113 -21.28 -35.89 34.17
CA ASP A 113 -20.80 -36.98 35.06
C ASP A 113 -20.18 -38.20 34.34
N ASP A 114 -20.04 -38.15 33.01
CA ASP A 114 -19.22 -39.08 32.22
C ASP A 114 -17.79 -38.53 32.01
N PHE A 115 -16.97 -39.23 31.23
CA PHE A 115 -15.60 -38.85 30.93
C PHE A 115 -15.29 -38.88 29.43
N ARG A 116 -14.32 -38.05 29.03
CA ARG A 116 -13.65 -38.07 27.74
C ARG A 116 -12.27 -38.69 27.93
N LEU A 117 -11.89 -39.61 27.06
CA LEU A 117 -10.56 -40.22 27.03
C LEU A 117 -9.75 -39.54 25.94
N ILE A 118 -8.65 -38.87 26.31
CA ILE A 118 -7.85 -38.06 25.40
C ILE A 118 -6.40 -38.55 25.40
N LYS A 119 -5.89 -39.00 24.25
CA LYS A 119 -4.45 -39.21 24.04
C LYS A 119 -3.88 -37.96 23.38
N ALA A 120 -2.85 -37.37 23.99
CA ALA A 120 -2.20 -36.17 23.50
C ALA A 120 -0.75 -36.48 23.07
N ASN A 121 -0.34 -36.02 21.89
CA ASN A 121 1.01 -36.18 21.37
C ASN A 121 1.49 -34.89 20.69
N TRP A 122 2.80 -34.69 20.74
CA TRP A 122 3.50 -33.71 19.91
C TRP A 122 3.94 -34.37 18.61
N ASP A 123 3.62 -33.74 17.47
CA ASP A 123 4.08 -34.12 16.14
C ASP A 123 4.92 -32.99 15.53
N ASP A 124 5.51 -33.22 14.35
CA ASP A 124 6.23 -32.23 13.54
C ASP A 124 7.33 -31.47 14.30
N GLY A 125 8.08 -32.15 15.17
CA GLY A 125 9.12 -31.52 15.98
C GLY A 125 8.57 -30.54 17.04
N GLY A 126 7.32 -30.76 17.49
CA GLY A 126 6.69 -29.99 18.56
C GLY A 126 5.78 -28.86 18.06
N THR A 127 5.71 -28.59 16.76
CA THR A 127 4.86 -27.51 16.21
C THR A 127 3.40 -27.89 16.06
N THR A 128 3.09 -29.18 16.18
CA THR A 128 1.71 -29.72 16.07
C THR A 128 1.34 -30.46 17.35
N LEU A 129 0.23 -30.07 17.97
CA LEU A 129 -0.41 -30.80 19.06
C LEU A 129 -1.57 -31.63 18.51
N ARG A 130 -1.49 -32.96 18.67
CA ARG A 130 -2.52 -33.92 18.25
C ARG A 130 -3.25 -34.48 19.45
N LEU A 131 -4.58 -34.35 19.49
CA LEU A 131 -5.44 -34.93 20.53
C LEU A 131 -6.44 -35.93 19.92
N GLU A 132 -6.32 -37.19 20.31
CA GLU A 132 -7.29 -38.24 19.97
C GLU A 132 -8.28 -38.40 21.12
N GLU A 133 -9.51 -37.93 20.92
CA GLU A 133 -10.58 -37.89 21.92
C GLU A 133 -11.62 -38.98 21.64
N GLN A 134 -12.02 -39.72 22.68
CA GLN A 134 -13.12 -40.68 22.66
C GLN A 134 -14.13 -40.33 23.76
N TYR A 135 -15.42 -40.27 23.42
CA TYR A 135 -16.48 -39.87 24.35
C TYR A 135 -17.86 -40.37 23.91
N GLN A 136 -18.84 -40.34 24.82
CA GLN A 136 -20.25 -40.56 24.50
C GLN A 136 -20.94 -39.23 24.21
N ILE A 137 -21.88 -39.23 23.27
CA ILE A 137 -22.79 -38.10 23.04
C ILE A 137 -24.23 -38.56 23.18
N ARG A 138 -25.06 -37.77 23.87
CA ARG A 138 -26.49 -38.02 24.02
C ARG A 138 -27.25 -37.36 22.87
N ALA A 139 -27.98 -38.17 22.12
CA ALA A 139 -28.93 -37.77 21.08
C ALA A 139 -30.37 -38.19 21.46
N SER A 140 -31.34 -37.95 20.58
CA SER A 140 -32.75 -38.36 20.79
C SER A 140 -32.95 -39.86 20.94
N GLN A 141 -31.98 -40.69 20.49
CA GLN A 141 -32.03 -42.15 20.54
C GLN A 141 -31.13 -42.76 21.62
N GLY A 142 -30.62 -41.96 22.56
CA GLY A 142 -29.72 -42.43 23.63
C GLY A 142 -28.27 -42.00 23.40
N PHE A 143 -27.33 -42.84 23.84
CA PHE A 143 -25.89 -42.55 23.78
C PHE A 143 -25.24 -43.18 22.55
N SER A 144 -24.40 -42.40 21.88
CA SER A 144 -23.59 -42.86 20.75
C SER A 144 -22.10 -42.59 21.02
N PRO A 145 -21.20 -43.54 20.74
CA PRO A 145 -19.77 -43.31 20.83
C PRO A 145 -19.30 -42.39 19.70
N VAL A 146 -18.40 -41.47 20.03
CA VAL A 146 -17.78 -40.54 19.10
C VAL A 146 -16.28 -40.56 19.30
N THR A 147 -15.54 -40.49 18.19
CA THR A 147 -14.10 -40.22 18.20
C THR A 147 -13.84 -38.92 17.47
N ALA A 148 -12.92 -38.12 17.99
CA ALA A 148 -12.48 -36.88 17.37
C ALA A 148 -10.95 -36.80 17.36
N LEU A 149 -10.38 -36.38 16.25
CA LEU A 149 -8.97 -36.04 16.11
C LEU A 149 -8.88 -34.53 16.03
N HIS A 150 -8.27 -33.93 17.03
CA HIS A 150 -7.98 -32.51 17.10
C HIS A 150 -6.52 -32.27 16.71
N THR A 151 -6.28 -31.35 15.79
CA THR A 151 -4.93 -30.99 15.35
C THR A 151 -4.75 -29.49 15.51
N ILE A 152 -3.78 -29.06 16.33
CA ILE A 152 -3.43 -27.65 16.51
C ILE A 152 -2.00 -27.45 16.02
N SER A 153 -1.83 -26.77 14.90
CA SER A 153 -0.51 -26.59 14.26
C SER A 153 -0.10 -25.13 14.19
N LEU A 154 1.14 -24.84 14.60
CA LEU A 154 1.78 -23.53 14.49
C LEU A 154 2.22 -23.25 13.04
N ALA A 155 1.81 -22.11 12.49
CA ALA A 155 2.27 -21.69 11.18
C ALA A 155 3.77 -21.30 11.22
N PRO A 156 4.51 -21.45 10.10
CA PRO A 156 5.94 -21.09 10.05
C PRO A 156 6.24 -19.62 10.42
N ASN A 157 5.29 -18.71 10.17
CA ASN A 157 5.41 -17.30 10.56
C ASN A 157 5.22 -17.05 12.07
N ARG A 158 4.78 -18.07 12.83
CA ARG A 158 4.49 -18.04 14.28
C ARG A 158 3.43 -17.01 14.71
N GLU A 159 2.71 -16.44 13.75
CA GLU A 159 1.64 -15.45 13.96
C GLU A 159 0.27 -16.10 14.10
N THR A 160 0.09 -17.29 13.51
CA THR A 160 -1.18 -18.00 13.44
C THR A 160 -1.06 -19.48 13.80
N ILE A 161 -2.15 -20.06 14.30
CA ILE A 161 -2.33 -21.50 14.45
C ILE A 161 -3.56 -21.96 13.64
N SER A 162 -3.48 -23.15 13.07
CA SER A 162 -4.63 -23.86 12.50
C SER A 162 -5.11 -24.89 13.50
N TYR A 163 -6.38 -24.81 13.90
CA TYR A 163 -7.04 -25.78 14.76
C TYR A 163 -8.11 -26.54 13.96
N THR A 164 -7.96 -27.85 13.87
CA THR A 164 -8.68 -28.74 12.98
C THR A 164 -9.34 -29.84 13.80
N ILE A 165 -10.57 -30.25 13.44
CA ILE A 165 -11.32 -31.30 14.14
C ILE A 165 -11.94 -32.26 13.12
N HIS A 166 -11.40 -33.47 13.06
CA HIS A 166 -12.00 -34.59 12.34
C HIS A 166 -12.82 -35.46 13.29
N ARG A 167 -14.12 -35.60 13.05
CA ARG A 167 -15.02 -36.36 13.92
C ARG A 167 -15.65 -37.53 13.18
N SER A 168 -15.69 -38.71 13.80
CA SER A 168 -16.24 -39.94 13.20
C SER A 168 -17.70 -39.81 12.74
N THR A 169 -18.48 -38.96 13.41
CA THR A 169 -19.89 -38.72 13.07
C THR A 169 -20.10 -37.69 11.97
N ARG A 170 -19.04 -37.01 11.49
CA ARG A 170 -19.11 -36.03 10.39
C ARG A 170 -18.50 -36.65 9.14
N THR A 171 -19.32 -37.38 8.38
CA THR A 171 -18.88 -38.18 7.23
C THR A 171 -18.82 -37.41 5.91
N VAL A 172 -19.40 -36.21 5.86
CA VAL A 172 -19.50 -35.37 4.66
C VAL A 172 -19.26 -33.90 4.97
N GLY A 173 -18.90 -33.15 3.93
CA GLY A 173 -18.70 -31.70 3.99
C GLY A 173 -17.27 -31.30 4.39
N PRO A 174 -17.01 -29.98 4.52
CA PRO A 174 -15.70 -29.51 4.93
C PRO A 174 -15.40 -29.93 6.36
N GLU A 175 -14.12 -30.16 6.60
CA GLU A 175 -13.57 -30.33 7.94
C GLU A 175 -13.89 -29.11 8.81
N ILE A 176 -14.06 -29.34 10.12
CA ILE A 176 -14.13 -28.24 11.08
C ILE A 176 -12.72 -27.68 11.23
N LYS A 177 -12.53 -26.43 10.83
CA LYS A 177 -11.25 -25.72 10.87
C LYS A 177 -11.44 -24.33 11.46
N TYR A 178 -10.58 -23.95 12.40
CA TYR A 178 -10.48 -22.63 12.99
C TYR A 178 -9.08 -22.10 12.75
N MET A 179 -8.98 -20.92 12.17
CA MET A 179 -7.72 -20.18 12.07
C MET A 179 -7.66 -19.19 13.21
N LEU A 180 -6.58 -19.20 13.99
CA LEU A 180 -6.40 -18.27 15.10
C LEU A 180 -5.09 -17.51 14.94
N LYS A 181 -5.06 -16.26 15.39
CA LYS A 181 -3.85 -15.44 15.50
C LYS A 181 -3.51 -15.18 16.95
N ARG A 182 -2.26 -14.86 17.25
CA ARG A 182 -1.85 -14.53 18.62
C ARG A 182 -2.70 -13.37 19.17
N ASP A 183 -3.12 -13.46 20.44
CA ASP A 183 -3.89 -12.39 21.08
C ASP A 183 -3.11 -11.07 21.09
N GLY A 184 -3.80 -9.97 20.80
CA GLY A 184 -3.20 -8.63 20.64
C GLY A 184 -2.40 -8.39 19.35
N LEU A 185 -2.17 -9.42 18.51
CA LEU A 185 -1.42 -9.25 17.26
C LEU A 185 -2.30 -8.64 16.17
N LYS A 186 -1.83 -7.54 15.54
CA LYS A 186 -2.52 -6.86 14.42
C LYS A 186 -3.97 -6.48 14.76
N GLU A 187 -4.15 -5.96 15.96
CA GLU A 187 -5.39 -5.30 16.38
C GLU A 187 -5.31 -3.83 15.97
N ALA A 188 -6.30 -3.36 15.22
CA ALA A 188 -6.37 -1.99 14.75
C ALA A 188 -7.79 -1.46 14.83
N TYR A 189 -7.92 -0.16 14.63
CA TYR A 189 -9.18 0.54 14.53
C TYR A 189 -9.40 1.03 13.10
N TYR A 190 -10.67 1.12 12.73
CA TYR A 190 -11.04 1.80 11.50
C TYR A 190 -12.19 2.75 11.72
N MET A 191 -12.30 3.73 10.85
CA MET A 191 -13.44 4.64 10.79
C MET A 191 -13.77 4.96 9.34
N GLN A 192 -15.06 5.07 9.04
CA GLN A 192 -15.52 5.59 7.76
C GLN A 192 -15.58 7.11 7.86
N LEU A 193 -14.90 7.82 6.94
CA LEU A 193 -14.96 9.26 6.87
C LEU A 193 -16.16 9.71 6.05
N GLU A 194 -16.75 10.82 6.47
CA GLU A 194 -17.85 11.47 5.76
C GLU A 194 -17.30 12.42 4.69
N ASP A 195 -18.11 12.71 3.67
CA ASP A 195 -17.80 13.80 2.73
C ASP A 195 -18.02 15.18 3.40
N GLY A 196 -17.63 16.27 2.75
CA GLY A 196 -17.79 17.63 3.26
C GLY A 196 -16.48 18.26 3.74
N TRP A 197 -15.57 18.50 2.79
CA TRP A 197 -14.19 18.92 3.04
C TRP A 197 -13.99 20.44 3.12
N THR A 198 -15.00 21.18 3.59
CA THR A 198 -14.96 22.66 3.71
C THR A 198 -14.78 23.11 5.16
N ILE A 199 -14.12 24.26 5.38
CA ILE A 199 -13.87 24.89 6.70
C ILE A 199 -15.17 25.09 7.48
N GLY A 200 -16.24 25.56 6.82
CA GLY A 200 -17.57 25.70 7.42
C GLY A 200 -18.37 24.40 7.53
N GLY A 201 -17.89 23.30 6.93
CA GLY A 201 -18.50 21.99 6.90
C GLY A 201 -17.85 21.00 7.86
N LYS A 202 -17.53 19.80 7.37
CA LYS A 202 -16.96 18.70 8.18
C LYS A 202 -15.44 18.72 8.28
N LEU A 203 -14.75 19.63 7.59
CA LEU A 203 -13.28 19.70 7.64
C LEU A 203 -12.72 19.74 9.07
N PRO A 204 -13.29 20.47 10.05
CA PRO A 204 -12.77 20.47 11.42
C PRO A 204 -12.69 19.10 12.08
N GLU A 205 -13.74 18.29 11.97
CA GLU A 205 -13.78 16.92 12.50
C GLU A 205 -12.78 16.02 11.76
N GLN A 206 -12.71 16.16 10.43
CA GLN A 206 -11.85 15.35 9.57
C GLN A 206 -10.35 15.66 9.78
N VAL A 207 -10.00 16.92 10.00
CA VAL A 207 -8.66 17.36 10.36
C VAL A 207 -8.22 16.75 11.69
N LEU A 208 -9.08 16.79 12.71
CA LEU A 208 -8.76 16.16 14.00
C LEU A 208 -8.50 14.66 13.80
N LEU A 209 -9.34 13.98 13.03
CA LEU A 209 -9.18 12.55 12.73
C LEU A 209 -7.88 12.24 11.95
N ILE A 210 -7.55 13.01 10.91
CA ILE A 210 -6.33 12.80 10.11
C ILE A 210 -5.07 13.08 10.92
N THR A 211 -5.07 14.15 11.73
CA THR A 211 -3.93 14.42 12.64
C THR A 211 -3.81 13.35 13.72
N LEU A 212 -4.93 12.86 14.27
CA LEU A 212 -4.96 11.72 15.18
C LEU A 212 -4.37 10.46 14.53
N GLN A 213 -4.69 10.19 13.26
CA GLN A 213 -4.13 9.05 12.53
C GLN A 213 -2.61 9.15 12.40
N GLY A 214 -2.09 10.31 11.96
CA GLY A 214 -0.65 10.52 11.82
C GLY A 214 0.10 10.29 13.14
N VAL A 215 -0.45 10.79 14.25
CA VAL A 215 0.15 10.62 15.59
C VAL A 215 -0.02 9.21 16.13
N ALA A 216 -1.23 8.64 16.09
CA ALA A 216 -1.53 7.32 16.64
C ALA A 216 -0.73 6.21 15.94
N ASN A 217 -0.44 6.39 14.66
CA ASN A 217 0.31 5.43 13.87
C ASN A 217 1.84 5.53 14.06
N MET A 218 2.38 6.50 14.81
CA MET A 218 3.85 6.69 14.94
C MET A 218 4.60 5.48 15.52
N GLN A 219 3.94 4.59 16.27
CA GLN A 219 4.57 3.39 16.82
C GLN A 219 4.13 2.10 16.11
N ASP A 220 2.85 2.00 15.77
CA ASP A 220 2.25 0.80 15.19
C ASP A 220 1.09 1.22 14.25
N PRO A 221 0.72 0.42 13.23
CA PRO A 221 -0.44 0.70 12.37
C PRO A 221 -1.75 0.42 13.10
N ILE A 222 -2.33 1.46 13.72
CA ILE A 222 -3.45 1.34 14.67
C ILE A 222 -4.73 2.01 14.18
N LEU A 223 -4.65 3.03 13.32
CA LEU A 223 -5.83 3.73 12.79
C LEU A 223 -5.82 3.80 11.26
N TYR A 224 -6.86 3.23 10.64
CA TYR A 224 -7.09 3.23 9.21
C TYR A 224 -8.43 3.91 8.86
N PHE A 225 -8.48 4.69 7.79
CA PHE A 225 -9.70 5.33 7.33
C PHE A 225 -10.20 4.75 6.02
N ILE A 226 -11.50 4.51 5.95
CA ILE A 226 -12.21 4.27 4.69
C ILE A 226 -12.77 5.62 4.25
N TYR A 227 -12.30 6.13 3.11
CA TYR A 227 -12.70 7.42 2.58
C TYR A 227 -13.99 7.32 1.75
N PRO A 228 -14.75 8.41 1.58
CA PRO A 228 -16.00 8.39 0.82
C PRO A 228 -15.77 8.00 -0.64
N PRO A 229 -16.79 7.44 -1.35
CA PRO A 229 -16.64 6.91 -2.71
C PRO A 229 -16.18 7.91 -3.78
N ASN A 230 -16.35 9.21 -3.54
CA ASN A 230 -15.92 10.30 -4.41
C ASN A 230 -14.50 10.81 -4.11
N TRP A 231 -13.81 10.23 -3.12
CA TRP A 231 -12.41 10.51 -2.88
C TRP A 231 -11.57 10.01 -4.07
N PRO A 232 -10.51 10.75 -4.51
CA PRO A 232 -9.73 10.36 -5.69
C PRO A 232 -9.14 8.95 -5.62
N PHE A 233 -8.71 8.53 -4.43
CA PHE A 233 -8.16 7.20 -4.17
C PHE A 233 -9.27 6.23 -3.75
N THR A 234 -9.86 5.57 -4.74
CA THR A 234 -11.07 4.75 -4.57
C THR A 234 -10.81 3.36 -3.94
N TYR A 235 -9.56 3.00 -3.69
CA TYR A 235 -9.17 1.68 -3.17
C TYR A 235 -9.28 1.52 -1.65
N THR A 236 -9.57 2.59 -0.89
CA THR A 236 -9.43 2.56 0.58
C THR A 236 -10.23 1.43 1.24
N GLN A 237 -11.44 1.13 0.77
CA GLN A 237 -12.24 -0.03 1.19
C GLN A 237 -11.59 -1.36 0.78
N ALA A 238 -11.17 -1.50 -0.47
CA ALA A 238 -10.61 -2.75 -0.98
C ALA A 238 -9.28 -3.12 -0.30
N VAL A 239 -8.45 -2.12 0.01
CA VAL A 239 -7.20 -2.31 0.77
C VAL A 239 -7.49 -2.64 2.24
N PHE A 240 -8.52 -2.04 2.84
CA PHE A 240 -8.98 -2.44 4.18
C PHE A 240 -9.39 -3.92 4.20
N ASP A 241 -10.18 -4.36 3.23
CA ASP A 241 -10.61 -5.76 3.11
C ASP A 241 -9.41 -6.68 2.90
N PHE A 242 -8.41 -6.26 2.11
CA PHE A 242 -7.16 -7.00 1.94
C PHE A 242 -6.36 -7.11 3.24
N TYR A 243 -6.23 -6.03 4.02
CA TYR A 243 -5.54 -6.10 5.31
C TYR A 243 -6.26 -7.00 6.31
N LYS A 244 -7.59 -6.94 6.33
CA LYS A 244 -8.42 -7.81 7.16
C LYS A 244 -8.26 -9.28 6.75
N ASN A 245 -8.49 -9.57 5.48
CA ASN A 245 -8.61 -10.94 4.97
C ASN A 245 -7.24 -11.59 4.75
N GLU A 246 -6.27 -10.87 4.18
CA GLU A 246 -4.99 -11.43 3.75
C GLU A 246 -3.82 -11.07 4.68
N ARG A 247 -3.99 -10.08 5.57
CA ARG A 247 -2.94 -9.71 6.56
C ARG A 247 -3.30 -10.01 8.00
N ASN A 248 -4.47 -10.62 8.23
CA ASN A 248 -4.97 -11.05 9.55
C ASN A 248 -5.17 -9.87 10.52
N TYR A 249 -5.43 -8.67 10.02
CA TYR A 249 -5.85 -7.57 10.88
C TYR A 249 -7.25 -7.83 11.43
N THR A 250 -7.43 -7.58 12.72
CA THR A 250 -8.76 -7.46 13.31
C THR A 250 -9.02 -5.98 13.54
N PHE A 251 -10.10 -5.50 12.94
CA PHE A 251 -10.46 -4.09 12.96
C PHE A 251 -11.66 -3.87 13.87
N THR A 252 -11.54 -2.90 14.78
CA THR A 252 -12.66 -2.40 15.59
C THR A 252 -13.14 -1.06 15.04
N GLU A 253 -14.44 -0.95 14.77
CA GLU A 253 -15.03 0.28 14.24
C GLU A 253 -15.07 1.39 15.30
N LEU A 254 -14.61 2.58 14.94
CA LEU A 254 -14.81 3.83 15.65
C LEU A 254 -15.83 4.66 14.88
N ARG A 255 -16.85 5.18 15.58
CA ARG A 255 -18.01 5.83 14.94
C ARG A 255 -18.09 7.34 15.12
N THR A 256 -17.36 7.89 16.08
CA THR A 256 -17.39 9.32 16.40
C THR A 256 -15.99 9.82 16.73
N VAL A 257 -15.77 11.13 16.53
CA VAL A 257 -14.53 11.82 16.89
C VAL A 257 -14.20 11.62 18.38
N GLU A 258 -15.19 11.76 19.26
CA GLU A 258 -15.00 11.54 20.71
C GLU A 258 -14.56 10.09 21.00
N MET A 259 -15.17 9.10 20.35
CA MET A 259 -14.79 7.69 20.53
C MET A 259 -13.35 7.44 20.06
N ALA A 260 -12.99 7.96 18.88
CA ALA A 260 -11.65 7.79 18.33
C ALA A 260 -10.59 8.44 19.22
N LEU A 261 -10.80 9.70 19.60
CA LEU A 261 -9.86 10.43 20.44
C LEU A 261 -9.77 9.82 21.85
N SER A 262 -10.89 9.44 22.46
CA SER A 262 -10.89 8.77 23.77
C SER A 262 -10.13 7.45 23.74
N ARG A 263 -10.24 6.68 22.65
CA ARG A 263 -9.56 5.40 22.51
C ARG A 263 -8.07 5.52 22.31
N LEU A 264 -7.63 6.60 21.67
CA LEU A 264 -6.24 6.80 21.26
C LEU A 264 -5.54 7.94 22.01
N LYS A 265 -6.17 8.50 23.04
CA LYS A 265 -5.65 9.65 23.80
C LYS A 265 -4.24 9.43 24.33
N ASP A 266 -3.89 8.21 24.74
CA ASP A 266 -2.58 7.89 25.31
C ASP A 266 -1.45 7.94 24.27
N ARG A 267 -1.80 8.06 22.98
CA ARG A 267 -0.86 8.29 21.88
C ARG A 267 -0.69 9.78 21.53
N VAL A 268 -1.54 10.65 22.08
CA VAL A 268 -1.57 12.10 21.79
C VAL A 268 -1.03 12.87 22.99
N SER A 269 -0.15 13.85 22.74
CA SER A 269 0.51 14.63 23.80
C SER A 269 -0.18 15.97 24.08
N GLY A 270 -1.12 16.40 23.24
CA GLY A 270 -1.85 17.67 23.38
C GLY A 270 -2.63 18.04 22.12
N TYR A 271 -3.03 19.30 22.01
CA TYR A 271 -3.71 19.83 20.83
C TYR A 271 -3.16 21.20 20.41
N VAL A 272 -3.35 21.53 19.13
CA VAL A 272 -3.04 22.84 18.53
C VAL A 272 -4.32 23.42 17.96
N VAL A 273 -4.63 24.67 18.30
CA VAL A 273 -5.80 25.36 17.77
C VAL A 273 -5.44 26.04 16.45
N TRP A 274 -6.15 25.71 15.37
CA TRP A 274 -6.05 26.42 14.09
C TRP A 274 -7.18 27.44 13.94
N ASP A 275 -6.91 28.49 13.18
CA ASP A 275 -7.84 29.59 12.93
C ASP A 275 -8.65 29.33 11.65
N LYS A 276 -9.98 29.29 11.75
CA LYS A 276 -10.87 29.07 10.61
C LYS A 276 -10.91 30.26 9.66
N GLU A 277 -10.61 31.46 10.15
CA GLU A 277 -10.53 32.67 9.33
C GLU A 277 -9.19 32.77 8.57
N GLU A 278 -8.20 31.94 8.93
CA GLU A 278 -6.90 31.87 8.27
C GLU A 278 -6.53 30.41 7.95
N ARG A 279 -6.90 29.94 6.75
CA ARG A 279 -6.64 28.56 6.26
C ARG A 279 -5.17 28.16 6.43
N THR A 280 -4.23 29.08 6.21
CA THR A 280 -2.81 28.78 6.28
C THR A 280 -2.37 28.38 7.69
N SER A 281 -3.07 28.84 8.73
CA SER A 281 -2.83 28.41 10.12
C SER A 281 -3.00 26.90 10.32
N LEU A 282 -3.92 26.26 9.60
CA LEU A 282 -4.11 24.80 9.64
C LEU A 282 -2.92 24.06 9.05
N ILE A 283 -2.36 24.57 7.95
CA ILE A 283 -1.18 23.97 7.32
C ILE A 283 0.02 24.05 8.26
N VAL A 284 0.20 25.20 8.93
CA VAL A 284 1.22 25.34 9.98
C VAL A 284 0.94 24.40 11.17
N ALA A 285 -0.32 24.22 11.56
CA ALA A 285 -0.71 23.31 12.64
C ALA A 285 -0.32 21.86 12.36
N PHE A 286 -0.36 21.39 11.10
CA PHE A 286 0.11 20.04 10.75
C PHE A 286 1.61 19.84 11.06
N THR A 287 2.43 20.87 10.83
CA THR A 287 3.86 20.84 11.21
C THR A 287 4.02 20.66 12.72
N VAL A 288 3.27 21.43 13.51
CA VAL A 288 3.31 21.32 14.97
C VAL A 288 2.79 19.95 15.44
N CYS A 289 1.75 19.41 14.82
CA CYS A 289 1.21 18.08 15.13
C CYS A 289 2.25 16.97 14.96
N GLY A 290 3.07 17.02 13.90
CA GLY A 290 4.18 16.09 13.73
C GLY A 290 5.27 16.25 14.79
N LEU A 291 5.66 17.49 15.11
CA LEU A 291 6.75 17.78 16.04
C LEU A 291 6.40 17.49 17.50
N GLU A 292 5.19 17.82 17.91
CA GLU A 292 4.73 17.80 19.31
C GLU A 292 3.76 16.64 19.60
N LYS A 293 3.46 15.80 18.60
CA LYS A 293 2.52 14.66 18.70
C LYS A 293 1.12 15.10 19.17
N THR A 294 0.62 16.17 18.58
CA THR A 294 -0.68 16.77 18.91
C THR A 294 -1.72 16.51 17.82
N VAL A 295 -2.99 16.73 18.15
CA VAL A 295 -4.07 16.83 17.15
C VAL A 295 -4.37 18.30 16.84
N ALA A 296 -4.77 18.60 15.60
CA ALA A 296 -5.23 19.93 15.22
C ALA A 296 -6.74 20.05 15.48
N VAL A 297 -7.16 21.14 16.12
CA VAL A 297 -8.56 21.38 16.49
C VAL A 297 -8.99 22.80 16.13
N SER A 298 -10.25 22.95 15.72
CA SER A 298 -10.91 24.26 15.65
C SER A 298 -11.52 24.63 17.00
N GLU A 299 -11.97 25.87 17.15
CA GLU A 299 -12.56 26.40 18.38
C GLU A 299 -13.69 25.53 18.94
N GLU A 300 -14.60 25.05 18.07
CA GLU A 300 -15.73 24.22 18.47
C GLU A 300 -15.36 22.85 19.05
N LEU A 301 -14.14 22.36 18.79
CA LEU A 301 -13.63 21.07 19.27
C LEU A 301 -12.78 21.19 20.54
N ILE A 302 -12.47 22.41 21.00
CA ILE A 302 -11.70 22.65 22.24
C ILE A 302 -12.35 21.97 23.46
N PRO A 303 -13.67 22.11 23.72
CA PRO A 303 -14.29 21.47 24.89
C PRO A 303 -14.14 19.95 24.90
N LEU A 304 -14.11 19.31 23.74
CA LEU A 304 -13.92 17.86 23.62
C LEU A 304 -12.51 17.44 24.04
N VAL A 305 -11.48 18.13 23.55
CA VAL A 305 -10.08 17.77 23.85
C VAL A 305 -9.70 18.10 25.29
N GLU A 306 -10.23 19.19 25.85
CA GLU A 306 -10.05 19.56 27.26
C GLU A 306 -10.75 18.57 28.19
N LYS A 307 -11.97 18.11 27.84
CA LYS A 307 -12.68 17.04 28.59
C LYS A 307 -11.84 15.77 28.70
N LEU A 308 -10.99 15.48 27.72
CA LEU A 308 -10.10 14.32 27.70
C LEU A 308 -8.74 14.57 28.38
N GLY A 309 -8.51 15.78 28.90
CA GLY A 309 -7.31 16.17 29.64
C GLY A 309 -6.09 16.41 28.75
N LEU A 310 -6.28 16.66 27.46
CA LEU A 310 -5.18 17.01 26.56
C LEU A 310 -4.79 18.49 26.77
N PRO A 311 -3.50 18.82 26.96
CA PRO A 311 -3.07 20.21 27.11
C PRO A 311 -3.02 20.93 25.76
N MET A 312 -3.31 22.23 25.79
CA MET A 312 -3.07 23.13 24.64
C MET A 312 -1.57 23.37 24.48
N VAL A 313 -1.04 23.11 23.28
CA VAL A 313 0.37 23.32 22.95
C VAL A 313 0.60 24.65 22.27
N GLU A 314 -0.29 25.05 21.36
CA GLU A 314 -0.21 26.31 20.62
C GLU A 314 -1.61 26.74 20.16
N ASP A 315 -1.86 28.04 20.09
CA ASP A 315 -3.11 28.63 19.60
C ASP A 315 -2.80 29.63 18.49
N PHE A 316 -3.35 29.40 17.30
CA PHE A 316 -3.13 30.25 16.13
C PHE A 316 -4.26 31.24 15.85
N ARG A 317 -5.35 31.23 16.63
CA ARG A 317 -6.46 32.17 16.44
C ARG A 317 -5.98 33.61 16.55
N GLY A 318 -6.28 34.41 15.52
CA GLY A 318 -5.89 35.82 15.41
C GLY A 318 -4.39 36.09 15.30
N LYS A 319 -3.53 35.05 15.30
CA LYS A 319 -2.07 35.21 15.33
C LYS A 319 -1.52 35.74 14.01
N PHE A 320 -2.18 35.40 12.92
CA PHE A 320 -1.76 35.70 11.55
C PHE A 320 -2.65 36.75 10.88
N THR A 321 -3.51 37.44 11.64
CA THR A 321 -4.42 38.43 11.09
C THR A 321 -3.66 39.54 10.35
N GLY A 322 -3.95 39.69 9.06
CA GLY A 322 -3.35 40.70 8.19
C GLY A 322 -2.00 40.30 7.59
N MET A 323 -1.48 39.11 7.90
CA MET A 323 -0.29 38.56 7.26
C MET A 323 -0.66 37.87 5.93
N ASN A 324 0.26 37.89 4.97
CA ASN A 324 0.16 37.09 3.76
C ASN A 324 0.77 35.68 3.96
N ASP A 325 0.57 34.77 3.01
CA ASP A 325 1.08 33.39 3.13
C ASP A 325 2.62 33.32 3.26
N ALA A 326 3.37 34.16 2.54
CA ALA A 326 4.83 34.20 2.66
C ALA A 326 5.27 34.58 4.08
N GLU A 327 4.62 35.58 4.70
CA GLU A 327 4.89 36.01 6.07
C GLU A 327 4.55 34.91 7.09
N ILE A 328 3.42 34.21 6.91
CA ILE A 328 3.01 33.12 7.81
C ILE A 328 3.97 31.93 7.70
N TYR A 329 4.33 31.52 6.48
CA TYR A 329 5.27 30.43 6.28
C TYR A 329 6.70 30.79 6.70
N GLN A 330 7.13 32.05 6.54
CA GLN A 330 8.41 32.54 7.06
C GLN A 330 8.43 32.46 8.59
N TRP A 331 7.35 32.87 9.27
CA TRP A 331 7.20 32.72 10.72
C TRP A 331 7.29 31.24 11.14
N ALA A 332 6.61 30.34 10.43
CA ALA A 332 6.66 28.90 10.71
C ALA A 332 8.04 28.31 10.45
N TYR A 333 8.71 28.75 9.38
CA TYR A 333 10.08 28.34 9.03
C TYR A 333 11.04 28.69 10.17
N ASP A 334 11.04 29.94 10.63
CA ASP A 334 11.97 30.41 11.67
C ASP A 334 11.79 29.68 13.00
N ARG A 335 10.57 29.20 13.30
CA ARG A 335 10.25 28.55 14.57
C ARG A 335 10.42 27.03 14.56
N TYR A 336 10.15 26.38 13.43
CA TYR A 336 9.98 24.91 13.39
C TYR A 336 10.87 24.19 12.39
N TRP A 337 11.43 24.89 11.39
CA TRP A 337 12.09 24.25 10.26
C TRP A 337 13.27 23.37 10.66
N ASP A 338 14.08 23.80 11.63
CA ASP A 338 15.29 23.13 12.12
C ASP A 338 15.01 21.72 12.68
N ARG A 339 13.80 21.50 13.21
CA ARG A 339 13.33 20.22 13.77
C ARG A 339 12.62 19.32 12.77
N CYS A 340 12.28 19.85 11.59
CA CYS A 340 11.54 19.10 10.57
C CYS A 340 12.44 18.17 9.77
N SER A 341 11.82 17.15 9.17
CA SER A 341 12.50 16.23 8.26
C SER A 341 13.22 16.97 7.11
N ARG A 342 14.31 16.34 6.64
CA ARG A 342 15.04 16.70 5.41
C ARG A 342 14.89 15.65 4.32
N ASP A 343 14.14 14.58 4.60
CA ASP A 343 13.82 13.51 3.65
C ASP A 343 12.38 13.62 3.13
N PHE A 344 11.51 14.35 3.85
CA PHE A 344 10.12 14.60 3.50
C PHE A 344 9.72 16.05 3.75
N ILE A 345 9.06 16.65 2.76
CA ILE A 345 8.39 17.95 2.86
C ILE A 345 7.02 17.85 2.18
N ILE A 346 6.00 18.49 2.76
CA ILE A 346 4.62 18.39 2.27
C ILE A 346 4.13 19.72 1.70
N TRP A 347 3.58 19.67 0.49
CA TRP A 347 2.78 20.73 -0.14
C TRP A 347 1.29 20.44 0.01
N MET A 348 0.58 21.26 0.78
CA MET A 348 -0.86 21.19 1.06
C MET A 348 -1.69 22.07 0.11
N GLY A 349 -1.31 22.08 -1.17
CA GLY A 349 -2.09 22.67 -2.24
C GLY A 349 -3.20 21.74 -2.74
N GLY A 350 -3.45 21.79 -4.04
CA GLY A 350 -4.45 21.00 -4.78
C GLY A 350 -5.92 21.28 -4.46
N GLU A 351 -6.22 21.99 -3.39
CA GLU A 351 -7.50 22.64 -3.11
C GLU A 351 -7.21 24.05 -2.57
N HIS A 352 -8.15 24.99 -2.68
CA HIS A 352 -7.99 26.35 -2.18
C HIS A 352 -9.31 26.94 -1.66
N GLY A 353 -9.24 28.12 -1.05
CA GLY A 353 -10.42 28.77 -0.47
C GLY A 353 -10.92 27.99 0.75
N GLU A 354 -12.22 27.72 0.81
CA GLU A 354 -12.79 27.03 1.97
C GLU A 354 -12.57 25.51 1.96
N THR A 355 -12.09 24.92 0.86
CA THR A 355 -11.91 23.47 0.73
C THR A 355 -10.48 23.04 1.05
N MET A 356 -10.33 21.92 1.76
CA MET A 356 -9.06 21.23 1.92
C MET A 356 -9.28 19.73 2.03
N LYS A 357 -8.47 18.93 1.32
CA LYS A 357 -8.54 17.46 1.35
C LYS A 357 -7.21 16.86 1.79
N PRO A 358 -6.87 16.95 3.09
CA PRO A 358 -5.51 16.76 3.55
C PRO A 358 -5.15 15.29 3.80
N GLY A 359 -5.44 14.39 2.85
CA GLY A 359 -5.19 12.94 3.00
C GLY A 359 -3.74 12.62 3.39
N VAL A 360 -2.77 13.30 2.77
CA VAL A 360 -1.32 13.08 2.97
C VAL A 360 -0.82 13.52 4.35
N ALA A 361 -1.63 14.27 5.09
CA ALA A 361 -1.17 14.89 6.33
C ALA A 361 -0.84 13.86 7.42
N ASP A 362 -1.48 12.67 7.40
CA ASP A 362 -1.13 11.58 8.31
C ASP A 362 0.34 11.16 8.16
N TRP A 363 0.82 11.05 6.92
CA TRP A 363 2.19 10.69 6.58
C TRP A 363 3.20 11.79 6.88
N GLY A 364 2.85 13.04 6.58
CA GLY A 364 3.72 14.18 6.91
C GLY A 364 3.90 14.32 8.43
N ILE A 365 2.83 14.12 9.21
CA ILE A 365 2.88 14.12 10.67
C ILE A 365 3.72 12.95 11.18
N TYR A 366 3.50 11.74 10.66
CA TYR A 366 4.29 10.55 10.99
C TYR A 366 5.80 10.77 10.79
N ASN A 367 6.18 11.49 9.72
CA ASN A 367 7.58 11.79 9.39
C ASN A 367 8.12 13.12 9.94
N ARG A 368 7.32 13.87 10.72
CA ARG A 368 7.70 15.21 11.21
C ARG A 368 8.12 16.15 10.07
N ALA A 369 7.39 16.10 8.96
CA ALA A 369 7.64 16.94 7.80
C ALA A 369 7.19 18.38 8.07
N PHE A 370 7.80 19.32 7.35
CA PHE A 370 7.28 20.68 7.28
C PHE A 370 6.16 20.75 6.24
N PHE A 371 5.08 21.43 6.56
CA PHE A 371 3.92 21.61 5.70
C PHE A 371 3.84 23.04 5.19
N ASN A 372 3.58 23.20 3.89
CA ASN A 372 3.42 24.51 3.26
C ASN A 372 2.48 24.46 2.04
N ASP A 373 2.15 25.61 1.46
CA ASP A 373 1.39 25.77 0.21
C ASP A 373 1.97 26.98 -0.55
N LEU A 374 3.31 27.07 -0.59
CA LEU A 374 4.04 28.16 -1.22
C LEU A 374 4.00 28.04 -2.74
N SER A 375 3.85 29.17 -3.42
CA SER A 375 3.93 29.26 -4.88
C SER A 375 5.32 28.90 -5.41
N ALA A 376 5.36 28.05 -6.43
CA ALA A 376 6.55 27.76 -7.21
C ALA A 376 6.67 28.64 -8.46
N ARG A 377 5.83 29.67 -8.61
CA ARG A 377 5.90 30.62 -9.72
C ARG A 377 6.90 31.76 -9.42
N PRO A 378 7.92 32.01 -10.26
CA PRO A 378 8.93 33.04 -10.01
C PRO A 378 8.38 34.47 -9.83
N GLU A 379 7.24 34.79 -10.44
CA GLU A 379 6.59 36.10 -10.29
C GLU A 379 6.05 36.33 -8.86
N ASP A 380 5.76 35.27 -8.11
CA ASP A 380 5.31 35.34 -6.71
C ASP A 380 6.54 35.39 -5.78
N THR A 381 7.32 36.47 -5.91
CA THR A 381 8.74 36.55 -5.48
C THR A 381 8.99 36.05 -4.05
N GLU A 382 8.24 36.54 -3.06
CA GLU A 382 8.45 36.19 -1.63
C GLU A 382 8.19 34.70 -1.35
N GLU A 383 7.07 34.16 -1.89
CA GLU A 383 6.74 32.75 -1.72
C GLU A 383 7.74 31.84 -2.46
N TYR A 384 8.10 32.22 -3.69
CA TYR A 384 9.05 31.47 -4.51
C TYR A 384 10.44 31.41 -3.86
N GLU A 385 10.94 32.53 -3.33
CA GLU A 385 12.23 32.58 -2.66
C GLU A 385 12.28 31.64 -1.44
N LEU A 386 11.20 31.63 -0.64
CA LEU A 386 11.10 30.74 0.51
C LEU A 386 10.99 29.27 0.08
N ALA A 387 10.15 28.95 -0.91
CA ALA A 387 10.04 27.60 -1.47
C ALA A 387 11.39 27.11 -2.01
N ASN A 388 12.06 27.93 -2.81
CA ASN A 388 13.38 27.67 -3.37
C ASN A 388 14.44 27.42 -2.27
N LYS A 389 14.45 28.26 -1.23
CA LYS A 389 15.33 28.11 -0.06
C LYS A 389 15.08 26.77 0.66
N MET A 390 13.82 26.44 0.94
CA MET A 390 13.45 25.21 1.63
C MET A 390 13.83 23.95 0.85
N LEU A 391 13.57 23.95 -0.47
CA LEU A 391 13.94 22.84 -1.35
C LEU A 391 15.46 22.68 -1.47
N SER A 392 16.22 23.78 -1.52
CA SER A 392 17.69 23.73 -1.57
C SER A 392 18.34 23.08 -0.34
N GLN A 393 17.64 23.05 0.79
CA GLN A 393 18.12 22.55 2.09
C GLN A 393 17.71 21.09 2.36
N GLN A 394 16.95 20.47 1.45
CA GLN A 394 16.58 19.07 1.56
C GLN A 394 17.76 18.13 1.27
N ASN A 395 17.68 16.89 1.78
CA ASN A 395 18.64 15.85 1.44
C ASN A 395 18.55 15.47 -0.05
N PRO A 396 19.65 14.99 -0.66
CA PRO A 396 19.64 14.55 -2.06
C PRO A 396 18.55 13.49 -2.32
N ALA A 397 17.75 13.71 -3.37
CA ALA A 397 16.64 12.83 -3.75
C ALA A 397 15.60 12.60 -2.62
N SER A 398 15.41 13.56 -1.71
CA SER A 398 14.27 13.56 -0.79
C SER A 398 12.93 13.62 -1.54
N MET A 399 11.83 13.41 -0.80
CA MET A 399 10.48 13.41 -1.33
C MET A 399 9.75 14.71 -1.02
N VAL A 400 9.22 15.32 -2.08
CA VAL A 400 8.26 16.42 -2.01
C VAL A 400 6.89 15.81 -2.22
N MET A 401 6.07 15.74 -1.19
CA MET A 401 4.77 15.06 -1.26
C MET A 401 3.61 16.03 -1.15
N GLY A 402 2.42 15.57 -1.53
CA GLY A 402 1.26 16.43 -1.62
C GLY A 402 1.13 17.03 -3.02
N TRP A 403 0.52 18.21 -3.16
CA TRP A 403 0.33 18.79 -4.48
C TRP A 403 0.51 20.30 -4.49
N HIS A 404 0.89 20.83 -5.64
CA HIS A 404 1.09 22.26 -5.86
C HIS A 404 -0.22 23.05 -5.68
N SER A 405 -0.13 24.38 -5.60
CA SER A 405 -1.27 25.22 -5.31
C SER A 405 -2.05 25.57 -6.58
N TYR A 406 -3.24 24.98 -6.79
CA TYR A 406 -4.08 25.33 -7.95
C TYR A 406 -4.47 26.82 -8.02
N LYS A 407 -4.40 27.54 -6.91
CA LYS A 407 -4.65 28.99 -6.87
C LYS A 407 -3.44 29.81 -7.31
N LYS A 408 -2.22 29.33 -7.04
CA LYS A 408 -1.00 30.14 -7.13
C LYS A 408 -0.14 29.79 -8.33
N ASP A 409 0.07 28.51 -8.60
CA ASP A 409 1.01 28.04 -9.60
C ASP A 409 0.45 26.91 -10.46
N LYS A 410 1.27 26.40 -11.38
CA LYS A 410 0.94 25.25 -12.21
C LYS A 410 1.82 24.07 -11.84
N GLU A 411 1.35 22.86 -12.14
CA GLU A 411 2.14 21.63 -12.02
C GLU A 411 3.53 21.77 -12.66
N ARG A 412 3.60 22.41 -13.82
CA ARG A 412 4.86 22.63 -14.52
C ARG A 412 5.86 23.48 -13.72
N ASP A 413 5.38 24.46 -12.95
CA ASP A 413 6.23 25.37 -12.20
C ASP A 413 6.78 24.65 -10.96
N HIS A 414 5.88 23.95 -10.24
CA HIS A 414 6.21 23.17 -9.04
C HIS A 414 7.18 22.01 -9.32
N VAL A 415 6.85 21.15 -10.28
CA VAL A 415 7.67 19.97 -10.59
C VAL A 415 9.00 20.40 -11.20
N LYS A 416 9.04 21.50 -11.98
CA LYS A 416 10.30 22.08 -12.47
C LYS A 416 11.19 22.55 -11.33
N LEU A 417 10.64 23.31 -10.38
CA LEU A 417 11.41 23.80 -9.23
C LEU A 417 11.98 22.64 -8.41
N CYS A 418 11.16 21.64 -8.08
CA CYS A 418 11.61 20.44 -7.37
C CYS A 418 12.70 19.68 -8.15
N SER A 419 12.49 19.49 -9.45
CA SER A 419 13.44 18.80 -10.34
C SER A 419 14.78 19.52 -10.44
N SER A 420 14.80 20.86 -10.38
CA SER A 420 16.05 21.64 -10.39
C SER A 420 16.99 21.32 -9.23
N TYR A 421 16.45 20.80 -8.12
CA TYR A 421 17.22 20.31 -6.99
C TYR A 421 17.47 18.79 -7.01
N GLY A 422 16.94 18.07 -8.00
CA GLY A 422 16.96 16.61 -8.07
C GLY A 422 16.11 15.95 -6.99
N LEU A 423 15.06 16.64 -6.54
CA LEU A 423 14.06 16.12 -5.61
C LEU A 423 12.92 15.45 -6.37
N ARG A 424 12.19 14.58 -5.68
CA ARG A 424 11.20 13.69 -6.30
C ARG A 424 9.81 14.06 -5.79
N VAL A 425 8.91 14.43 -6.69
CA VAL A 425 7.51 14.69 -6.32
C VAL A 425 6.77 13.35 -6.21
N GLU A 426 5.96 13.14 -5.18
CA GLU A 426 5.23 11.88 -5.00
C GLU A 426 3.91 12.05 -4.25
N GLY A 427 2.84 11.46 -4.80
CA GLY A 427 1.52 11.40 -4.18
C GLY A 427 0.80 12.74 -4.07
N LEU A 428 -0.48 12.79 -4.41
CA LEU A 428 -1.31 14.00 -4.26
C LEU A 428 -1.55 14.35 -2.79
N HIS A 429 -1.98 15.59 -2.52
CA HIS A 429 -2.43 16.03 -1.19
C HIS A 429 -3.55 15.14 -0.60
N THR A 430 -4.29 14.42 -1.46
CA THR A 430 -5.37 13.48 -1.11
C THR A 430 -4.91 12.04 -0.84
N ILE A 431 -3.63 11.69 -0.97
CA ILE A 431 -3.18 10.30 -0.77
C ILE A 431 -3.43 9.84 0.68
N PRO A 432 -4.25 8.79 0.91
CA PRO A 432 -4.70 8.46 2.26
C PRO A 432 -3.87 7.34 2.93
N ASN A 433 -3.95 7.26 4.26
CA ASN A 433 -3.56 6.10 5.07
C ASN A 433 -2.10 5.63 4.94
N LEU A 434 -1.17 6.50 4.55
CA LEU A 434 0.23 6.11 4.38
C LEU A 434 0.94 5.88 5.72
N SER A 435 0.57 6.60 6.78
CA SER A 435 1.08 6.35 8.14
C SER A 435 0.77 4.92 8.62
N PHE A 436 -0.38 4.37 8.24
CA PHE A 436 -0.75 2.98 8.50
C PHE A 436 -0.05 2.02 7.52
N SER A 437 -0.21 2.27 6.22
CA SER A 437 0.16 1.32 5.16
C SER A 437 1.68 1.12 5.04
N SER A 438 2.48 2.12 5.39
CA SER A 438 3.95 2.03 5.40
C SER A 438 4.50 0.98 6.36
N GLN A 439 3.73 0.62 7.38
CA GLN A 439 4.14 -0.35 8.40
C GLN A 439 3.62 -1.76 8.09
N VAL A 440 2.67 -1.90 7.15
CA VAL A 440 2.11 -3.19 6.75
C VAL A 440 3.02 -3.82 5.69
N LYS A 441 3.85 -4.77 6.13
CA LYS A 441 4.80 -5.49 5.27
C LYS A 441 4.07 -6.34 4.21
N ALA A 442 4.69 -6.42 3.03
CA ALA A 442 4.34 -7.46 2.05
C ALA A 442 4.54 -8.85 2.65
N THR A 443 3.90 -9.85 2.05
CA THR A 443 4.07 -11.26 2.39
C THR A 443 5.56 -11.62 2.28
N PRO A 444 6.16 -12.29 3.28
CA PRO A 444 7.56 -12.69 3.22
C PRO A 444 7.86 -13.49 1.95
N GLY A 445 8.87 -13.05 1.19
CA GLY A 445 9.27 -13.69 -0.07
C GLY A 445 8.33 -13.42 -1.25
N PHE A 446 7.35 -12.52 -1.12
CA PHE A 446 6.50 -12.12 -2.25
C PHE A 446 7.37 -11.60 -3.40
N GLN A 447 7.13 -12.16 -4.59
CA GLN A 447 7.77 -11.69 -5.82
C GLN A 447 6.75 -10.90 -6.62
N PHE A 448 7.00 -9.60 -6.78
CA PHE A 448 6.22 -8.77 -7.69
C PHE A 448 6.49 -9.23 -9.12
N LYS A 449 5.51 -9.89 -9.74
CA LYS A 449 5.59 -10.39 -11.12
C LYS A 449 4.60 -9.66 -12.01
N ASN A 450 5.06 -9.29 -13.19
CA ASN A 450 4.28 -8.62 -14.20
C ASN A 450 3.85 -9.59 -15.31
N ASN A 451 2.84 -9.25 -16.11
CA ASN A 451 2.33 -10.11 -17.17
C ASN A 451 3.13 -9.94 -18.48
N HIS A 452 4.34 -10.50 -18.52
CA HIS A 452 5.15 -10.49 -19.75
C HIS A 452 4.55 -11.41 -20.83
N ASN A 453 4.08 -10.82 -21.93
CA ASN A 453 3.51 -11.51 -23.09
C ASN A 453 4.57 -11.85 -24.14
N ILE A 454 5.73 -11.20 -24.09
CA ILE A 454 6.90 -11.55 -24.90
C ILE A 454 7.48 -12.89 -24.43
N LYS A 455 7.57 -13.85 -25.36
CA LYS A 455 8.16 -15.18 -25.14
C LYS A 455 9.58 -15.22 -25.70
N PRO A 456 10.58 -15.65 -24.92
CA PRO A 456 11.95 -15.83 -25.42
C PRO A 456 11.99 -16.66 -26.71
N GLY A 457 12.80 -16.23 -27.69
CA GLY A 457 12.98 -16.90 -28.99
C GLY A 457 11.81 -16.75 -29.98
N LYS A 458 10.65 -16.21 -29.57
CA LYS A 458 9.53 -15.96 -30.48
C LYS A 458 9.73 -14.64 -31.22
N THR A 459 9.57 -14.65 -32.55
CA THR A 459 9.56 -13.44 -33.37
C THR A 459 8.16 -12.86 -33.46
N TYR A 460 8.04 -11.53 -33.38
CA TYR A 460 6.77 -10.82 -33.42
C TYR A 460 6.74 -9.94 -34.68
N LYS A 461 6.39 -10.53 -35.84
CA LYS A 461 6.39 -9.81 -37.12
C LYS A 461 5.05 -9.06 -37.32
N PRO A 462 5.03 -7.72 -37.30
CA PRO A 462 3.79 -6.98 -37.51
C PRO A 462 3.26 -7.10 -38.94
N LYS A 463 1.94 -7.18 -39.08
CA LYS A 463 1.20 -7.15 -40.35
C LYS A 463 1.01 -5.71 -40.84
N LYS A 464 0.36 -5.53 -42.00
CA LYS A 464 -0.01 -4.21 -42.51
C LYS A 464 -1.28 -3.69 -41.81
N LYS A 465 -1.18 -3.37 -40.52
CA LYS A 465 -2.30 -2.93 -39.66
C LYS A 465 -1.96 -1.68 -38.85
N VAL A 466 -2.97 -1.11 -38.20
CA VAL A 466 -2.80 -0.14 -37.10
C VAL A 466 -2.83 -0.93 -35.80
N TYR A 467 -1.71 -0.96 -35.09
CA TYR A 467 -1.63 -1.54 -33.76
C TYR A 467 -1.96 -0.46 -32.73
N ILE A 468 -2.82 -0.78 -31.77
CA ILE A 468 -3.18 0.11 -30.66
C ILE A 468 -2.80 -0.56 -29.35
N THR A 469 -2.26 0.24 -28.43
CA THR A 469 -2.18 -0.10 -27.00
C THR A 469 -2.61 1.11 -26.18
N CYS A 470 -3.25 0.85 -25.05
CA CYS A 470 -3.73 1.87 -24.13
C CYS A 470 -2.89 1.84 -22.85
N VAL A 471 -2.52 3.02 -22.37
CA VAL A 471 -1.87 3.22 -21.08
C VAL A 471 -2.73 4.17 -20.27
N GLN A 472 -3.12 3.73 -19.07
CA GLN A 472 -3.64 4.67 -18.08
C GLN A 472 -2.50 5.16 -17.20
N THR A 473 -2.40 6.48 -17.13
CA THR A 473 -1.39 7.24 -16.39
C THR A 473 -1.96 7.76 -15.06
N ASP A 474 -1.18 8.59 -14.35
CA ASP A 474 -1.43 9.14 -13.01
C ASP A 474 -1.27 8.11 -11.86
N GLY A 475 -0.86 6.89 -12.19
CA GLY A 475 -0.50 5.84 -11.23
C GLY A 475 -1.64 4.95 -10.71
N LEU A 476 -1.28 3.71 -10.35
CA LEU A 476 -2.19 2.74 -9.75
C LEU A 476 -2.82 3.29 -8.46
N GLY A 477 -4.15 3.26 -8.44
CA GLY A 477 -4.96 3.57 -7.26
C GLY A 477 -5.77 4.87 -7.36
N ILE A 478 -5.53 5.68 -8.40
CA ILE A 478 -6.44 6.77 -8.77
C ILE A 478 -7.37 6.27 -9.89
N GLY A 479 -8.66 6.58 -9.79
CA GLY A 479 -9.58 6.41 -10.92
C GLY A 479 -9.99 4.96 -11.21
N ALA A 480 -9.63 4.44 -12.39
CA ALA A 480 -10.33 3.32 -13.03
C ALA A 480 -9.95 1.89 -12.59
N TRP A 481 -8.96 1.69 -11.71
CA TRP A 481 -8.48 0.34 -11.37
C TRP A 481 -9.57 -0.61 -10.86
N LEU A 482 -10.53 -0.09 -10.08
CA LEU A 482 -11.66 -0.86 -9.54
C LEU A 482 -12.96 -0.64 -10.32
N LYS A 483 -12.89 -0.06 -11.53
CA LYS A 483 -14.06 0.25 -12.35
C LYS A 483 -14.36 -0.88 -13.36
N PRO A 484 -15.58 -0.90 -13.93
CA PRO A 484 -15.99 -1.92 -14.90
C PRO A 484 -15.09 -1.99 -16.14
N GLY A 485 -15.10 -3.15 -16.81
CA GLY A 485 -14.35 -3.40 -18.04
C GLY A 485 -12.89 -3.81 -17.85
N ARG A 486 -12.31 -3.62 -16.66
CA ARG A 486 -10.93 -4.06 -16.37
C ARG A 486 -10.79 -5.56 -16.63
N GLY A 487 -9.74 -5.94 -17.36
CA GLY A 487 -9.47 -7.31 -17.77
C GLY A 487 -10.15 -7.76 -19.07
N GLU A 488 -11.08 -6.96 -19.65
CA GLU A 488 -11.75 -7.31 -20.92
C GLU A 488 -10.84 -7.11 -22.16
N ILE A 489 -9.83 -6.22 -22.07
CA ILE A 489 -8.86 -5.92 -23.14
C ILE A 489 -7.45 -5.79 -22.56
N PRO A 490 -6.37 -6.00 -23.34
CA PRO A 490 -5.01 -5.67 -22.93
C PRO A 490 -4.89 -4.20 -22.56
N TYR A 491 -4.27 -3.92 -21.41
CA TYR A 491 -4.24 -2.59 -20.84
C TYR A 491 -3.00 -2.37 -19.99
N ALA A 492 -2.31 -1.24 -20.17
CA ALA A 492 -1.12 -0.91 -19.38
C ALA A 492 -1.42 0.13 -18.30
N TRP A 493 -0.74 0.00 -17.16
CA TRP A 493 -0.95 0.83 -15.98
C TRP A 493 0.38 1.34 -15.44
N GLU A 494 0.45 2.64 -15.20
CA GLU A 494 1.52 3.26 -14.44
C GLU A 494 1.49 2.81 -12.97
N VAL A 495 2.63 2.42 -12.41
CA VAL A 495 2.73 2.02 -11.00
C VAL A 495 3.32 3.15 -10.15
N ILE A 496 2.74 3.40 -8.97
CA ILE A 496 3.37 4.22 -7.93
C ILE A 496 4.53 3.42 -7.32
N MET A 497 5.70 3.45 -7.97
CA MET A 497 6.81 2.54 -7.67
C MET A 497 7.31 2.63 -6.21
N ASN A 498 7.23 3.81 -5.58
CA ASN A 498 7.67 3.98 -4.20
C ASN A 498 6.79 3.25 -3.18
N TYR A 499 5.58 2.80 -3.54
CA TYR A 499 4.80 1.91 -2.66
C TYR A 499 5.52 0.61 -2.33
N TYR A 500 6.53 0.21 -3.11
CA TYR A 500 7.42 -0.90 -2.76
C TYR A 500 7.95 -0.82 -1.32
N TRP A 501 8.22 0.39 -0.82
CA TRP A 501 8.69 0.62 0.55
C TRP A 501 7.76 1.52 1.37
N MET A 502 6.97 2.40 0.73
CA MET A 502 6.01 3.29 1.41
C MET A 502 4.68 2.62 1.76
N ALA A 503 4.30 1.56 1.06
CA ALA A 503 3.06 0.84 1.31
C ALA A 503 3.14 -0.61 0.76
N PRO A 504 4.09 -1.43 1.24
CA PRO A 504 4.49 -2.68 0.57
C PRO A 504 3.35 -3.69 0.43
N ALA A 505 2.49 -3.86 1.45
CA ALA A 505 1.32 -4.72 1.34
C ALA A 505 0.26 -4.17 0.37
N MET A 506 0.14 -2.84 0.25
CA MET A 506 -0.75 -2.20 -0.72
C MET A 506 -0.24 -2.38 -2.16
N GLN A 507 1.08 -2.32 -2.36
CA GLN A 507 1.69 -2.67 -3.64
C GLN A 507 1.39 -4.13 -4.01
N GLU A 508 1.47 -5.04 -3.04
CA GLU A 508 1.13 -6.45 -3.22
C GLU A 508 -0.36 -6.65 -3.53
N PHE A 509 -1.26 -5.87 -2.92
CA PHE A 509 -2.68 -5.88 -3.24
C PHE A 509 -2.93 -5.65 -4.74
N PHE A 510 -2.32 -4.62 -5.34
CA PHE A 510 -2.46 -4.36 -6.77
C PHE A 510 -1.94 -5.52 -7.63
N TYR A 511 -0.78 -6.07 -7.29
CA TYR A 511 -0.19 -7.20 -8.03
C TYR A 511 -1.00 -8.49 -7.90
N SER A 512 -1.54 -8.76 -6.71
CA SER A 512 -2.34 -9.96 -6.45
C SER A 512 -3.70 -9.92 -7.17
N MET A 513 -4.17 -8.72 -7.51
CA MET A 513 -5.40 -8.52 -8.26
C MET A 513 -5.20 -8.47 -9.77
N ALA A 514 -3.96 -8.43 -10.27
CA ALA A 514 -3.67 -8.29 -11.70
C ALA A 514 -4.34 -9.41 -12.52
N THR A 515 -5.10 -9.02 -13.55
CA THR A 515 -5.64 -9.94 -14.54
C THR A 515 -4.57 -10.24 -15.60
N PRO A 516 -4.69 -11.32 -16.40
CA PRO A 516 -3.73 -11.59 -17.48
C PRO A 516 -3.57 -10.48 -18.52
N ASN A 517 -4.51 -9.54 -18.59
CA ASN A 517 -4.51 -8.42 -19.53
C ASN A 517 -3.93 -7.13 -18.95
N ASP A 518 -3.61 -7.08 -17.66
CA ASP A 518 -2.97 -5.92 -17.04
C ASP A 518 -1.45 -5.97 -17.22
N TYR A 519 -0.84 -4.89 -17.69
CA TYR A 519 0.60 -4.76 -17.82
C TYR A 519 1.13 -3.55 -17.05
N PHE A 520 2.07 -3.74 -16.14
CA PHE A 520 2.60 -2.66 -15.31
C PHE A 520 3.82 -1.98 -15.92
N ILE A 521 3.92 -0.65 -15.79
CA ILE A 521 5.06 0.16 -16.26
C ILE A 521 5.59 1.08 -15.17
N GLY A 522 6.88 1.43 -15.24
CA GLY A 522 7.44 2.54 -14.48
C GLY A 522 7.16 3.87 -15.18
N CYS A 523 7.12 4.98 -14.44
CA CYS A 523 6.65 6.25 -14.99
C CYS A 523 7.13 7.48 -14.22
N LEU A 524 6.66 8.66 -14.66
CA LEU A 524 6.72 9.97 -14.02
C LEU A 524 8.14 10.29 -13.55
N SER A 525 8.92 10.82 -14.47
CA SER A 525 10.07 10.16 -15.10
C SER A 525 11.25 9.67 -14.23
N GLY A 526 11.08 9.38 -12.95
CA GLY A 526 12.18 8.98 -12.07
C GLY A 526 11.72 8.01 -11.00
N PRO A 527 12.40 7.97 -9.85
CA PRO A 527 11.94 7.20 -8.69
C PRO A 527 10.86 7.99 -7.93
N GLY A 528 9.88 8.51 -8.66
CA GLY A 528 8.98 9.61 -8.30
C GLY A 528 9.01 10.70 -9.37
N TYR A 529 7.99 11.56 -9.40
CA TYR A 529 7.73 12.53 -10.47
C TYR A 529 8.80 13.62 -10.58
N ILE A 530 9.45 13.66 -11.75
CA ILE A 530 10.48 14.65 -12.13
C ILE A 530 10.34 15.05 -13.60
N TYR A 531 10.83 16.25 -13.92
CA TYR A 531 11.09 16.70 -15.29
C TYR A 531 12.58 16.60 -15.61
N PRO A 532 13.02 15.59 -16.37
CA PRO A 532 14.44 15.33 -16.60
C PRO A 532 15.23 16.46 -17.28
N LYS A 533 14.59 17.31 -18.09
CA LYS A 533 15.19 18.53 -18.69
C LYS A 533 15.51 19.59 -17.63
N ALA A 534 14.74 19.64 -16.54
CA ALA A 534 14.99 20.54 -15.41
C ALA A 534 15.98 19.97 -14.39
N VAL A 535 16.22 18.66 -14.38
CA VAL A 535 17.18 18.05 -13.46
C VAL A 535 18.61 18.42 -13.87
N PRO A 536 19.47 18.90 -12.93
CA PRO A 536 20.86 19.14 -13.23
C PRO A 536 21.53 17.88 -13.80
N PRO A 537 22.28 17.94 -14.92
CA PRO A 537 22.79 16.75 -15.61
C PRO A 537 23.60 15.80 -14.72
N LYS A 538 24.29 16.32 -13.70
CA LYS A 538 25.07 15.51 -12.74
C LYS A 538 24.20 14.71 -11.76
N LYS A 539 22.95 15.10 -11.54
CA LYS A 539 22.00 14.46 -10.62
C LYS A 539 21.11 13.42 -11.31
N LEU A 540 20.84 13.58 -12.61
CA LEU A 540 19.95 12.70 -13.36
C LEU A 540 20.35 11.22 -13.35
N PRO A 541 21.63 10.83 -13.51
CA PRO A 541 22.02 9.41 -13.49
C PRO A 541 21.63 8.68 -12.19
N LEU A 542 21.78 9.33 -11.03
CA LEU A 542 21.41 8.76 -9.73
C LEU A 542 19.89 8.52 -9.63
N LEU A 543 19.09 9.44 -10.17
CA LEU A 543 17.63 9.30 -10.19
C LEU A 543 17.19 8.17 -11.12
N ILE A 544 17.81 8.05 -12.30
CA ILE A 544 17.54 6.94 -13.23
C ILE A 544 17.95 5.60 -12.62
N GLU A 545 19.09 5.53 -11.92
CA GLU A 545 19.53 4.31 -11.23
C GLU A 545 18.54 3.86 -10.15
N LYS A 546 18.06 4.79 -9.33
CA LYS A 546 17.02 4.51 -8.31
C LYS A 546 15.70 4.04 -8.95
N ALA A 547 15.30 4.64 -10.08
CA ALA A 547 14.12 4.20 -10.82
C ALA A 547 14.32 2.78 -11.39
N ARG A 548 15.51 2.48 -11.95
CA ARG A 548 15.86 1.14 -12.43
C ARG A 548 15.79 0.08 -11.32
N ASP A 549 16.32 0.38 -10.14
CA ASP A 549 16.25 -0.55 -8.99
C ASP A 549 14.80 -0.89 -8.62
N LEU A 550 13.90 0.11 -8.63
CA LEU A 550 12.47 -0.13 -8.42
C LEU A 550 11.84 -0.94 -9.56
N MET A 551 12.22 -0.65 -10.82
CA MET A 551 11.76 -1.45 -11.97
C MET A 551 12.17 -2.91 -11.85
N GLU A 552 13.39 -3.20 -11.40
CA GLU A 552 13.86 -4.58 -11.20
C GLU A 552 13.03 -5.29 -10.11
N LYS A 553 12.81 -4.62 -8.97
CA LYS A 553 12.04 -5.15 -7.84
C LYS A 553 10.57 -5.40 -8.17
N LEU A 554 10.01 -4.58 -9.05
CA LEU A 554 8.60 -4.60 -9.47
C LEU A 554 8.38 -5.35 -10.79
N ASP A 555 9.43 -5.93 -11.38
CA ASP A 555 9.40 -6.65 -12.65
C ASP A 555 8.84 -5.82 -13.82
N LEU A 556 9.25 -4.56 -13.88
CA LEU A 556 8.86 -3.59 -14.90
C LEU A 556 9.92 -3.58 -16.02
N ARG A 557 9.47 -3.60 -17.28
CA ARG A 557 10.35 -3.58 -18.46
C ARG A 557 10.11 -2.39 -19.39
N VAL A 558 9.13 -1.56 -19.08
CA VAL A 558 8.79 -0.35 -19.84
C VAL A 558 8.81 0.83 -18.89
N PHE A 559 9.30 1.97 -19.37
CA PHE A 559 9.37 3.20 -18.58
C PHE A 559 8.84 4.40 -19.36
N GLU A 560 7.92 5.16 -18.76
CA GLU A 560 7.37 6.40 -19.32
C GLU A 560 8.18 7.62 -18.86
N ILE A 561 8.43 8.53 -19.81
CA ILE A 561 9.20 9.76 -19.61
C ILE A 561 8.35 10.97 -20.04
N MET A 562 7.98 11.79 -19.07
CA MET A 562 7.21 13.02 -19.17
C MET A 562 8.08 14.24 -18.80
N ASP A 563 7.95 15.34 -19.55
CA ASP A 563 8.64 16.60 -19.24
C ASP A 563 7.91 17.84 -19.76
N TYR A 564 7.48 18.72 -18.84
CA TYR A 564 6.84 20.02 -19.15
C TYR A 564 7.59 21.24 -18.62
N SER A 565 8.85 21.07 -18.24
CA SER A 565 9.66 22.13 -17.62
C SER A 565 9.91 23.36 -18.51
N GLU A 566 9.83 23.18 -19.82
CA GLU A 566 10.06 24.21 -20.82
C GLU A 566 8.81 24.42 -21.72
N GLY A 567 7.62 24.01 -21.26
CA GLY A 567 6.43 23.91 -22.09
C GLY A 567 5.10 23.82 -21.33
N ALA A 568 4.09 23.28 -22.00
CA ALA A 568 2.78 22.97 -21.42
C ALA A 568 2.21 21.72 -22.11
N THR A 569 1.38 20.96 -21.38
CA THR A 569 0.90 19.62 -21.74
C THR A 569 0.50 19.47 -23.21
N VAL A 570 -0.28 20.41 -23.77
CA VAL A 570 -0.72 20.37 -25.18
C VAL A 570 -0.17 21.52 -26.04
N GLU A 571 0.33 22.58 -25.41
CA GLU A 571 0.74 23.82 -26.11
C GLU A 571 2.23 23.84 -26.47
N GLY A 572 3.05 22.90 -25.97
CA GLY A 572 4.35 22.64 -26.59
C GLY A 572 5.47 22.16 -25.67
N ASN A 573 6.61 21.85 -26.32
CA ASN A 573 7.89 21.44 -25.77
C ASN A 573 7.82 20.27 -24.76
N THR A 574 6.97 19.29 -25.08
CA THR A 574 6.81 18.04 -24.34
C THR A 574 7.80 16.96 -24.80
N GLU A 575 8.49 17.24 -25.91
CA GLU A 575 9.54 16.40 -26.45
C GLU A 575 10.81 16.41 -25.60
N LEU A 576 11.54 15.30 -25.67
CA LEU A 576 12.78 15.09 -24.94
C LEU A 576 13.98 15.47 -25.81
N THR A 577 15.01 16.02 -25.18
CA THR A 577 16.30 16.22 -25.85
C THR A 577 17.01 14.89 -26.06
N ARG A 578 17.98 14.87 -26.98
CA ARG A 578 18.79 13.68 -27.23
C ARG A 578 19.54 13.24 -25.96
N GLU A 579 20.06 14.19 -25.17
CA GLU A 579 20.83 13.92 -23.96
C GLU A 579 19.97 13.26 -22.87
N VAL A 580 18.72 13.71 -22.72
CA VAL A 580 17.77 13.08 -21.79
C VAL A 580 17.51 11.65 -22.23
N VAL A 581 17.19 11.44 -23.51
CA VAL A 581 16.94 10.09 -24.03
C VAL A 581 18.17 9.19 -23.87
N ASP A 582 19.37 9.69 -24.16
CA ASP A 582 20.62 8.96 -23.97
C ASP A 582 20.82 8.51 -22.51
N ALA A 583 20.46 9.37 -21.55
CA ALA A 583 20.56 9.06 -20.13
C ALA A 583 19.67 7.86 -19.74
N TYR A 584 18.42 7.79 -20.21
CA TYR A 584 17.52 6.66 -19.92
C TYR A 584 17.95 5.37 -20.64
N TYR A 585 18.34 5.46 -21.93
CA TYR A 585 18.80 4.28 -22.65
C TYR A 585 20.02 3.63 -21.98
N SER A 586 20.96 4.45 -21.51
CA SER A 586 22.16 4.03 -20.79
C SER A 586 21.83 3.54 -19.38
N GLY A 587 21.02 4.29 -18.63
CA GLY A 587 20.72 4.00 -17.23
C GLY A 587 19.75 2.84 -17.03
N MET A 588 18.93 2.49 -18.03
CA MET A 588 17.96 1.39 -17.98
C MET A 588 18.19 0.37 -19.11
N PRO A 589 19.29 -0.41 -19.07
CA PRO A 589 19.65 -1.32 -20.15
C PRO A 589 18.63 -2.45 -20.36
N ASP A 590 17.94 -2.88 -19.30
CA ASP A 590 16.96 -3.97 -19.34
C ASP A 590 15.54 -3.54 -19.77
N ALA A 591 15.32 -2.25 -20.02
CA ALA A 591 14.05 -1.76 -20.52
C ALA A 591 13.86 -2.15 -22.00
N ILE A 592 12.73 -2.78 -22.33
CA ILE A 592 12.39 -3.20 -23.70
C ILE A 592 11.92 -2.04 -24.57
N GLY A 593 11.59 -0.89 -23.97
CA GLY A 593 11.17 0.31 -24.66
C GLY A 593 10.76 1.41 -23.68
N PHE A 594 10.53 2.61 -24.23
CA PHE A 594 10.19 3.81 -23.47
C PHE A 594 8.96 4.49 -24.07
N LEU A 595 8.18 5.15 -23.22
CA LEU A 595 7.06 5.99 -23.64
C LEU A 595 7.41 7.46 -23.41
N ASN A 596 6.79 8.38 -24.15
CA ASN A 596 6.96 9.82 -23.91
C ASN A 596 5.66 10.63 -24.02
N GLY A 597 5.52 11.56 -23.07
CA GLY A 597 4.42 12.53 -23.01
C GLY A 597 3.38 12.14 -21.97
N TYR A 598 2.35 12.96 -21.87
CA TYR A 598 1.10 12.64 -21.14
C TYR A 598 -0.10 13.12 -21.97
N ALA A 599 0.03 14.24 -22.68
CA ALA A 599 -0.71 14.46 -23.92
C ALA A 599 0.16 14.12 -25.15
N PRO A 600 -0.33 14.32 -26.40
CA PRO A 600 0.47 14.01 -27.58
C PRO A 600 1.86 14.66 -27.53
N ALA A 601 2.88 13.87 -27.85
CA ALA A 601 4.28 14.28 -27.90
C ALA A 601 4.94 13.71 -29.16
N PHE A 602 6.18 14.12 -29.44
CA PHE A 602 6.81 13.84 -30.74
C PHE A 602 8.29 13.43 -30.64
N THR A 603 8.65 12.71 -29.58
CA THR A 603 9.97 12.07 -29.45
C THR A 603 9.88 10.63 -29.95
N PHE A 604 10.67 10.30 -30.96
CA PHE A 604 10.72 8.95 -31.52
C PHE A 604 12.16 8.54 -31.77
N THR A 605 12.55 7.35 -31.31
CA THR A 605 13.82 6.73 -31.69
C THR A 605 13.72 5.23 -31.49
N ASN A 606 14.67 4.47 -32.05
CA ASN A 606 14.77 3.04 -31.84
C ASN A 606 16.24 2.66 -31.80
N ARG A 607 16.68 2.03 -30.71
CA ARG A 607 18.07 1.61 -30.53
C ARG A 607 18.09 0.16 -30.15
N ASP A 608 18.74 -0.67 -30.95
CA ASP A 608 18.88 -2.11 -30.71
C ASP A 608 17.55 -2.83 -30.44
N GLY A 609 16.48 -2.41 -31.14
CA GLY A 609 15.14 -2.98 -31.00
C GLY A 609 14.37 -2.52 -29.76
N ARG A 610 14.86 -1.52 -29.02
CA ARG A 610 14.19 -0.85 -27.90
C ARG A 610 13.66 0.51 -28.39
N PRO A 611 12.37 0.63 -28.74
CA PRO A 611 11.83 1.89 -29.24
C PRO A 611 11.48 2.86 -28.10
N LEU A 612 11.62 4.16 -28.36
CA LEU A 612 10.95 5.23 -27.61
C LEU A 612 9.85 5.79 -28.49
N ILE A 613 8.61 5.75 -28.01
CA ILE A 613 7.42 6.15 -28.76
C ILE A 613 6.60 7.13 -27.92
N SER A 614 6.30 8.30 -28.48
CA SER A 614 5.40 9.25 -27.84
C SER A 614 3.93 8.89 -28.00
N TYR A 615 3.10 9.36 -27.08
CA TYR A 615 1.64 9.26 -27.20
C TYR A 615 1.13 9.95 -28.47
N ASP A 616 0.30 9.26 -29.24
CA ASP A 616 -0.38 9.82 -30.42
C ASP A 616 -1.70 10.50 -30.04
N TYR A 617 -2.36 9.99 -28.99
CA TYR A 617 -3.71 10.42 -28.62
C TYR A 617 -3.89 10.49 -27.11
N TYR A 618 -4.50 11.58 -26.63
CA TYR A 618 -4.98 11.74 -25.27
C TYR A 618 -6.50 11.57 -25.24
N LEU A 619 -6.98 10.46 -24.67
CA LEU A 619 -8.39 10.21 -24.48
C LEU A 619 -8.90 10.96 -23.24
N SER A 620 -9.41 12.16 -23.48
CA SER A 620 -10.09 12.98 -22.46
C SER A 620 -11.34 12.27 -21.90
N PRO A 621 -11.68 12.45 -20.61
CA PRO A 621 -12.91 11.91 -20.03
C PRO A 621 -14.17 12.55 -20.62
N THR A 622 -14.08 13.77 -21.15
CA THR A 622 -15.21 14.51 -21.72
C THR A 622 -15.41 14.29 -23.21
N ARG A 623 -14.43 13.68 -23.90
CA ARG A 623 -14.54 13.35 -25.33
C ARG A 623 -15.63 12.30 -25.53
N SER A 624 -16.57 12.50 -26.46
CA SER A 624 -17.56 11.45 -26.72
C SER A 624 -16.91 10.23 -27.36
N GLU A 625 -17.48 9.03 -27.16
CA GLU A 625 -16.95 7.81 -27.79
C GLU A 625 -16.92 7.92 -29.32
N GLN A 626 -17.96 8.52 -29.91
CA GLN A 626 -18.07 8.67 -31.36
C GLN A 626 -16.96 9.58 -31.91
N GLU A 627 -16.66 10.69 -31.24
CA GLU A 627 -15.55 11.55 -31.64
C GLU A 627 -14.21 10.85 -31.45
N ALA A 628 -14.01 10.12 -30.35
CA ALA A 628 -12.78 9.35 -30.15
C ALA A 628 -12.55 8.31 -31.27
N VAL A 629 -13.61 7.63 -31.73
CA VAL A 629 -13.55 6.72 -32.88
C VAL A 629 -13.12 7.47 -34.14
N VAL A 630 -13.71 8.64 -34.42
CA VAL A 630 -13.36 9.47 -35.58
C VAL A 630 -11.91 9.94 -35.51
N ASP A 631 -11.46 10.42 -34.36
CA ASP A 631 -10.08 10.88 -34.14
C ASP A 631 -9.06 9.75 -34.41
N LEU A 632 -9.33 8.54 -33.93
CA LEU A 632 -8.46 7.38 -34.14
C LEU A 632 -8.41 6.94 -35.62
N HIS A 633 -9.53 7.03 -36.35
CA HIS A 633 -9.55 6.83 -37.79
C HIS A 633 -8.78 7.93 -38.55
N GLU A 634 -8.90 9.19 -38.12
CA GLU A 634 -8.16 10.31 -38.70
C GLU A 634 -6.64 10.12 -38.51
N LEU A 635 -6.19 9.77 -37.30
CA LEU A 635 -4.79 9.43 -37.04
C LEU A 635 -4.29 8.29 -37.95
N ALA A 636 -5.08 7.24 -38.13
CA ALA A 636 -4.74 6.12 -39.02
C ALA A 636 -4.68 6.52 -40.51
N ALA A 637 -5.51 7.48 -40.93
CA ALA A 637 -5.56 8.02 -42.28
C ALA A 637 -4.40 8.97 -42.57
N ILE A 638 -3.96 9.76 -41.58
CA ILE A 638 -2.77 10.61 -41.66
C ILE A 638 -1.51 9.72 -41.73
N ASN A 639 -1.40 8.74 -40.85
CA ASN A 639 -0.23 7.86 -40.73
C ASN A 639 -0.28 6.65 -41.67
N LYS A 640 -0.35 6.86 -42.99
CA LYS A 640 -0.62 5.80 -44.00
C LYS A 640 0.40 4.65 -44.06
N LYS A 641 1.62 4.82 -43.55
CA LYS A 641 2.66 3.77 -43.58
C LYS A 641 2.30 2.68 -42.56
N ARG A 642 2.28 1.41 -42.99
CA ARG A 642 1.91 0.26 -42.15
C ARG A 642 3.12 -0.66 -41.87
N PRO A 643 3.24 -1.26 -40.67
CA PRO A 643 2.37 -1.09 -39.51
C PRO A 643 2.41 0.35 -38.97
N TYR A 644 1.28 0.85 -38.47
CA TYR A 644 1.26 2.08 -37.68
C TYR A 644 1.10 1.68 -36.22
N PHE A 645 1.89 2.26 -35.34
CA PHE A 645 1.89 2.01 -33.91
C PHE A 645 1.28 3.23 -33.25
N LEU A 646 0.00 3.14 -32.88
CA LEU A 646 -0.80 4.22 -32.31
C LEU A 646 -0.87 4.01 -30.80
N LEU A 647 -0.15 4.85 -30.05
CA LEU A 647 -0.11 4.79 -28.59
C LEU A 647 -1.15 5.74 -27.99
N VAL A 648 -2.04 5.20 -27.15
CA VAL A 648 -3.14 5.97 -26.55
C VAL A 648 -2.89 6.17 -25.05
N HIS A 649 -2.86 7.42 -24.63
CA HIS A 649 -2.96 7.82 -23.24
C HIS A 649 -4.43 7.88 -22.84
N VAL A 650 -4.78 7.24 -21.73
CA VAL A 650 -6.14 7.26 -21.17
C VAL A 650 -6.14 7.96 -19.82
N ARG A 651 -6.95 9.02 -19.70
CA ARG A 651 -7.13 9.73 -18.41
C ARG A 651 -7.75 8.78 -17.38
N GLU A 652 -7.25 8.79 -16.14
CA GLU A 652 -7.59 7.90 -15.03
C GLU A 652 -9.08 7.89 -14.64
N SER A 653 -9.82 8.96 -14.98
CA SER A 653 -11.27 9.05 -14.78
C SER A 653 -12.09 8.29 -15.83
N SER A 654 -11.46 7.80 -16.90
CA SER A 654 -12.11 6.99 -17.95
C SER A 654 -11.98 5.52 -17.62
N ASP A 655 -13.10 4.81 -17.45
CA ASP A 655 -13.05 3.37 -17.21
C ASP A 655 -12.70 2.56 -18.47
N VAL A 656 -12.21 1.33 -18.24
CA VAL A 656 -11.78 0.42 -19.31
C VAL A 656 -12.98 0.00 -20.17
N LYS A 657 -14.20 0.01 -19.62
CA LYS A 657 -15.42 -0.32 -20.35
C LYS A 657 -15.66 0.65 -21.50
N ARG A 658 -15.63 1.96 -21.22
CA ARG A 658 -15.73 3.01 -22.22
C ARG A 658 -14.62 2.90 -23.27
N VAL A 659 -13.38 2.65 -22.84
CA VAL A 659 -12.25 2.49 -23.78
C VAL A 659 -12.51 1.33 -24.73
N LYS A 660 -12.95 0.18 -24.20
CA LYS A 660 -13.29 -0.98 -25.03
C LYS A 660 -14.39 -0.66 -26.05
N GLU A 661 -15.45 0.03 -25.63
CA GLU A 661 -16.57 0.40 -26.51
C GLU A 661 -16.14 1.31 -27.67
N ILE A 662 -15.13 2.17 -27.45
CA ILE A 662 -14.47 2.94 -28.51
C ILE A 662 -13.69 2.01 -29.44
N LEU A 663 -12.83 1.15 -28.90
CA LEU A 663 -11.94 0.29 -29.68
C LEU A 663 -12.70 -0.74 -30.53
N ASP A 664 -13.81 -1.28 -30.01
CA ASP A 664 -14.68 -2.24 -30.73
C ASP A 664 -15.28 -1.64 -32.03
N LYS A 665 -15.37 -0.31 -32.13
CA LYS A 665 -15.97 0.41 -33.27
C LYS A 665 -14.98 0.71 -34.40
N LEU A 666 -13.68 0.44 -34.23
CA LEU A 666 -12.63 0.83 -35.20
C LEU A 666 -12.51 -0.12 -36.41
N GLY A 667 -13.04 -1.34 -36.32
CA GLY A 667 -13.01 -2.32 -37.41
C GLY A 667 -11.68 -3.10 -37.54
N ASN A 668 -11.57 -3.89 -38.61
CA ASN A 668 -10.55 -4.95 -38.73
C ASN A 668 -9.12 -4.50 -39.09
N GLU A 669 -8.95 -3.25 -39.53
CA GLU A 669 -7.65 -2.67 -39.85
C GLU A 669 -6.84 -2.33 -38.57
N PHE A 670 -7.55 -2.17 -37.45
CA PHE A 670 -7.00 -1.96 -36.12
C PHE A 670 -6.82 -3.28 -35.38
N GLU A 671 -5.80 -3.35 -34.53
CA GLU A 671 -5.52 -4.49 -33.67
C GLU A 671 -5.04 -4.00 -32.31
N VAL A 672 -5.86 -4.20 -31.28
CA VAL A 672 -5.50 -3.92 -29.89
C VAL A 672 -4.56 -5.02 -29.41
N VAL A 673 -3.40 -4.64 -28.89
CA VAL A 673 -2.35 -5.56 -28.43
C VAL A 673 -1.79 -5.14 -27.07
N PRO A 674 -1.24 -6.08 -26.27
CA PRO A 674 -0.49 -5.73 -25.07
C PRO A 674 0.70 -4.81 -25.38
N LEU A 675 1.01 -3.91 -24.45
CA LEU A 675 2.04 -2.87 -24.63
C LEU A 675 3.43 -3.44 -24.91
N ASP A 676 3.82 -4.54 -24.25
CA ASP A 676 5.12 -5.16 -24.49
C ASP A 676 5.22 -5.77 -25.89
N ILE A 677 4.16 -6.43 -26.38
CA ILE A 677 4.09 -6.90 -27.78
C ILE A 677 4.11 -5.71 -28.75
N PHE A 678 3.38 -4.63 -28.44
CA PHE A 678 3.37 -3.40 -29.24
C PHE A 678 4.79 -2.85 -29.42
N LEU A 679 5.54 -2.66 -28.32
CA LEU A 679 6.91 -2.16 -28.33
C LEU A 679 7.85 -3.13 -29.04
N LYS A 680 7.70 -4.44 -28.83
CA LYS A 680 8.51 -5.46 -29.51
C LYS A 680 8.36 -5.39 -31.03
N MET A 681 7.13 -5.27 -31.53
CA MET A 681 6.86 -5.12 -32.96
C MET A 681 7.40 -3.79 -33.50
N ALA A 682 7.24 -2.70 -32.74
CA ALA A 682 7.69 -1.38 -33.14
C ALA A 682 9.22 -1.27 -33.19
N GLY A 683 9.93 -1.92 -32.27
CA GLY A 683 11.38 -2.01 -32.26
C GLY A 683 11.94 -2.85 -33.41
N GLU A 684 11.27 -3.93 -33.80
CA GLU A 684 11.70 -4.80 -34.91
C GLU A 684 11.40 -4.19 -36.30
N LYS A 685 10.30 -3.42 -36.43
CA LYS A 685 9.90 -2.81 -37.71
C LYS A 685 9.38 -1.39 -37.51
N PRO A 686 10.24 -0.43 -37.13
CA PRO A 686 9.83 0.95 -36.91
C PRO A 686 9.35 1.59 -38.21
N THR A 687 8.20 2.26 -38.16
CA THR A 687 7.66 3.04 -39.28
C THR A 687 7.66 4.53 -39.02
N PHE A 688 7.78 4.95 -37.76
CA PHE A 688 8.02 6.32 -37.33
C PHE A 688 9.40 6.81 -37.78
N LYS A 689 9.57 8.13 -37.82
CA LYS A 689 10.85 8.78 -38.13
C LYS A 689 11.51 9.25 -36.85
N GLU A 690 12.82 9.06 -36.74
CA GLU A 690 13.55 9.55 -35.57
C GLU A 690 13.38 11.07 -35.42
N ARG A 691 13.06 11.50 -34.20
CA ARG A 691 12.84 12.90 -33.83
C ARG A 691 13.13 13.09 -32.35
N PHE A 692 13.82 14.18 -32.04
CA PHE A 692 14.05 14.70 -30.70
C PHE A 692 13.65 16.18 -30.69
N LEU A 693 13.53 16.76 -29.49
CA LEU A 693 13.47 18.21 -29.35
C LEU A 693 14.71 18.85 -29.98
N GLN A 694 14.49 19.77 -30.93
CA GLN A 694 15.54 20.59 -31.51
C GLN A 694 15.70 21.86 -30.65
N ARG A 695 16.93 22.16 -30.23
CA ARG A 695 17.27 23.39 -29.51
C ARG A 695 17.74 24.47 -30.47
#